data_AF-A0A924IBP2-F1
#
_entry.id   AF-A0A924IBP2-F1
#
_cell.length_a   1.000
_cell.length_b   1.000
_cell.length_c   1.000
_cell.angle_alpha   90.00
_cell.angle_beta   90.00
_cell.angle_gamma   90.00
#
_symmetry.space_group_name_H-M   'P 1'
#
loop_
_entity.id
_entity.type
_entity.pdbx_description
1 polymer ?
#
loop_
_entity_poly.entity_id
_entity_poly.type
_entity_poly.pdbx_seq_one_letter_code
_entity_poly.pdbx_strand_id
1 'polypeptide(L)'
;MSSTTTQKIRIVTAAALFDGHDAAINIMRRILQSKGAEIIHLGHNRSVADIVECAIEEDVQGIAITSYQGGHVEFFKYMKDLLNENGCGHIKIFGGGGGTILPGEIEELQHYGITRIYSPDDGRQMGLEGMIEDVINKCRPVGAIEEMNTKPQWNGKLPLGEVKDIRRIARAITLAENGDDNTELLLEIKERSGAAGVIKPVTPVLGITGTGGAGKSSVTDEIVRRFLNTYADKTIAVISVDPSKKKTGGALLGDRIRMNAISSTRAYMRSLATRESDKALSKYVQDAIDICKEAAYDLIILESAGVGQSDASILDYCDISMYVMTPEYGAPSQLEKINMIDYADIICLNKFDKAGALDALHDVRKQYKRSHSLWNAKDEELPIVGTIAAQFNDAGVNELFDILMEKIAAKTGITYHGDVAHHKHVKDTFSQSTIIPPKRARYLSEIVETIEEYDNWVNGQSKLATSLYQVEGTMNALSVTSVPPAGITAELLKLKKSLEENLDTVSRKLLDGWASVQERYTKEFYEFQVRDKLIKQPLTYKSLSGTVLSKVYLPKYSDWGDILKWQLQENVPGEYPFTAGVFPLKREGEDPTRMFAGEGGPERTNKRFHYVSVGQPAKRLSTAFDSVTLYGEDPAHRPDIYGKVGNSGVSIATVDDAKKLYSGFDLCDPKTSVSMTINGPAPMLLAFFMNAAIDQQCEQYIKENNLNEQVNKIIEAKYDISLLPKYTGIDSKPVTAVKGELIGGLPQGNDGLGLRLLGLSGKDVLPADVYESIKAKALSTVRGTVQADILKEDQAQNTCIFSTEFALKLMGDVQQYFIDNNVQNLYSVSISGYHIAEAGANPITQLAFTLSNGFTYVEYYLSRGMNINDFAPNLSFFFSNGMDPEYSVIGRVARRIWAKAMKNKYKANSRSQKLKYHIQTSGRSLHAQEIDFNDIRTTLQALYAIYDNCNSLHTNAYDEAITTPTEESVRRAMAIQLIINRELGTAKNENPNQGSFLIEELTDLVEQAVMAEFNRLTERGGVLGAMERMYQRNKIQEESLYYETLKHNGEYPIVGVNTFLSKKGSPTILPSEVVRSTTQEKEFQITTLEAFKKRHAGQSAAMLVKLQQVAVNNGNLFEELMETVKYCSLGQITNALYSVGGQYRRNM
;
A
#
# COMPACT_ATOMS: atom_id res chain seq x y z
N MET A 1 -18.05 48.12 -24.20
CA MET A 1 -19.00 47.10 -23.72
C MET A 1 -18.75 45.81 -24.48
N SER A 2 -18.25 44.79 -23.78
CA SER A 2 -18.35 43.37 -24.11
C SER A 2 -17.96 42.65 -22.82
N SER A 3 -18.89 42.64 -21.86
CA SER A 3 -18.78 41.84 -20.64
C SER A 3 -19.11 40.39 -21.01
N THR A 4 -18.11 39.61 -21.36
CA THR A 4 -18.20 38.16 -21.24
C THR A 4 -17.54 37.79 -19.92
N THR A 5 -18.34 37.72 -18.86
CA THR A 5 -17.98 36.99 -17.63
C THR A 5 -17.72 35.54 -18.03
N THR A 6 -16.47 35.19 -18.35
CA THR A 6 -16.08 33.81 -18.61
C THR A 6 -16.14 33.07 -17.29
N GLN A 7 -17.22 32.32 -17.07
CA GLN A 7 -17.39 31.45 -15.90
C GLN A 7 -16.15 30.54 -15.76
N LYS A 8 -15.59 30.45 -14.55
CA LYS A 8 -14.42 29.60 -14.32
C LYS A 8 -14.81 28.12 -14.34
N ILE A 9 -14.04 27.33 -15.09
CA ILE A 9 -14.25 25.88 -15.22
C ILE A 9 -13.72 25.19 -13.96
N ARG A 10 -14.59 24.44 -13.31
CA ARG A 10 -14.33 23.57 -12.17
C ARG A 10 -14.45 22.11 -12.61
N ILE A 11 -13.50 21.27 -12.23
CA ILE A 11 -13.48 19.85 -12.59
C ILE A 11 -13.16 19.00 -11.37
N VAL A 12 -13.99 17.98 -11.12
CA VAL A 12 -13.68 16.91 -10.16
C VAL A 12 -12.79 15.88 -10.83
N THR A 13 -11.70 15.48 -10.15
CA THR A 13 -10.78 14.46 -10.65
C THR A 13 -10.59 13.35 -9.61
N ALA A 14 -10.71 12.08 -10.04
CA ALA A 14 -10.55 10.93 -9.15
C ALA A 14 -10.12 9.66 -9.91
N ALA A 15 -9.55 8.67 -9.22
CA ALA A 15 -9.55 7.29 -9.70
C ALA A 15 -10.78 6.53 -9.17
N ALA A 16 -11.26 5.55 -9.94
CA ALA A 16 -12.47 4.79 -9.65
C ALA A 16 -12.40 4.01 -8.31
N LEU A 17 -13.53 3.45 -7.88
CA LEU A 17 -13.62 2.66 -6.66
C LEU A 17 -12.68 1.45 -6.74
N PHE A 18 -11.97 1.18 -5.63
CA PHE A 18 -10.97 0.13 -5.51
C PHE A 18 -9.84 0.22 -6.53
N ASP A 19 -9.59 1.42 -7.07
CA ASP A 19 -8.49 1.67 -7.99
C ASP A 19 -7.43 2.56 -7.35
N GLY A 20 -6.21 2.03 -7.24
CA GLY A 20 -5.03 2.73 -6.74
C GLY A 20 -4.22 3.44 -7.83
N HIS A 21 -4.55 3.23 -9.11
CA HIS A 21 -3.77 3.76 -10.24
C HIS A 21 -4.05 5.25 -10.48
N ASP A 22 -3.40 6.11 -9.70
CA ASP A 22 -3.58 7.56 -9.80
C ASP A 22 -2.46 8.32 -10.53
N ALA A 23 -1.44 7.61 -11.03
CA ALA A 23 -0.36 8.23 -11.81
C ALA A 23 -0.91 9.01 -13.02
N ALA A 24 -1.81 8.38 -13.78
CA ALA A 24 -2.43 8.99 -14.95
C ALA A 24 -3.26 10.23 -14.59
N ILE A 25 -4.19 10.12 -13.62
CA ILE A 25 -5.05 11.25 -13.24
C ILE A 25 -4.25 12.41 -12.62
N ASN A 26 -3.14 12.11 -11.92
CA ASN A 26 -2.23 13.13 -11.39
C ASN A 26 -1.53 13.93 -12.49
N ILE A 27 -1.13 13.29 -13.59
CA ILE A 27 -0.59 13.97 -14.77
C ILE A 27 -1.68 14.85 -15.41
N MET A 28 -2.87 14.28 -15.65
CA MET A 28 -3.98 14.99 -16.29
C MET A 28 -4.41 16.23 -15.50
N ARG A 29 -4.55 16.13 -14.17
CA ARG A 29 -4.96 17.29 -13.34
C ARG A 29 -3.93 18.42 -13.34
N ARG A 30 -2.63 18.11 -13.42
CA ARG A 30 -1.56 19.12 -13.46
C ARG A 30 -1.66 19.94 -14.75
N ILE A 31 -1.96 19.29 -15.87
CA ILE A 31 -2.17 19.95 -17.16
C ILE A 31 -3.49 20.73 -17.15
N LEU A 32 -4.57 20.20 -16.58
CA LEU A 32 -5.84 20.94 -16.44
C LEU A 32 -5.66 22.22 -15.60
N GLN A 33 -4.95 22.14 -14.47
CA GLN A 33 -4.64 23.29 -13.62
C GLN A 33 -3.76 24.32 -14.37
N SER A 34 -2.81 23.87 -15.19
CA SER A 34 -1.93 24.77 -15.94
C SER A 34 -2.67 25.53 -17.04
N LYS A 35 -3.77 24.97 -17.57
CA LYS A 35 -4.68 25.60 -18.54
C LYS A 35 -5.80 26.44 -17.88
N GLY A 36 -5.78 26.62 -16.56
CA GLY A 36 -6.61 27.60 -15.85
C GLY A 36 -7.88 27.07 -15.19
N ALA A 37 -8.09 25.75 -15.11
CA ALA A 37 -9.22 25.16 -14.40
C ALA A 37 -8.99 25.12 -12.87
N GLU A 38 -10.08 25.19 -12.10
CA GLU A 38 -10.12 24.93 -10.66
C GLU A 38 -10.37 23.42 -10.46
N ILE A 39 -9.39 22.71 -9.88
CA ILE A 39 -9.45 21.25 -9.76
C ILE A 39 -9.78 20.84 -8.33
N ILE A 40 -10.90 20.15 -8.17
CA ILE A 40 -11.26 19.45 -6.94
C ILE A 40 -10.73 18.03 -7.08
N HIS A 41 -9.64 17.73 -6.39
CA HIS A 41 -8.98 16.42 -6.51
C HIS A 41 -9.36 15.51 -5.33
N LEU A 42 -10.03 14.40 -5.63
CA LEU A 42 -10.45 13.43 -4.61
C LEU A 42 -9.42 12.32 -4.38
N GLY A 43 -8.35 12.26 -5.19
CA GLY A 43 -7.35 11.19 -5.12
C GLY A 43 -7.86 9.89 -5.77
N HIS A 44 -7.55 8.76 -5.13
CA HIS A 44 -7.86 7.42 -5.63
C HIS A 44 -8.92 6.71 -4.79
N ASN A 45 -9.39 5.53 -5.22
CA ASN A 45 -10.39 4.72 -4.53
C ASN A 45 -11.64 5.53 -4.12
N ARG A 46 -12.40 6.04 -5.09
CA ARG A 46 -13.64 6.80 -4.81
C ARG A 46 -14.87 6.10 -5.37
N SER A 47 -15.90 5.97 -4.53
CA SER A 47 -17.18 5.43 -4.97
C SER A 47 -17.87 6.38 -5.94
N VAL A 48 -18.80 5.87 -6.74
CA VAL A 48 -19.62 6.73 -7.59
C VAL A 48 -20.41 7.73 -6.74
N ALA A 49 -20.92 7.28 -5.58
CA ALA A 49 -21.64 8.15 -4.65
C ALA A 49 -20.76 9.33 -4.18
N ASP A 50 -19.53 9.07 -3.72
CA ASP A 50 -18.62 10.14 -3.25
C ASP A 50 -18.29 11.14 -4.37
N ILE A 51 -18.08 10.64 -5.60
CA ILE A 51 -17.74 11.49 -6.76
C ILE A 51 -18.94 12.36 -7.16
N VAL A 52 -20.13 11.77 -7.22
CA VAL A 52 -21.36 12.47 -7.62
C VAL A 52 -21.77 13.48 -6.55
N GLU A 53 -21.74 13.10 -5.28
CA GLU A 53 -21.96 14.02 -4.15
C GLU A 53 -21.00 15.21 -4.23
N CYS A 54 -19.69 14.95 -4.35
CA CYS A 54 -18.70 16.01 -4.52
C CYS A 54 -18.97 16.90 -5.74
N ALA A 55 -19.28 16.32 -6.90
CA ALA A 55 -19.53 17.09 -8.12
C ALA A 55 -20.75 18.01 -7.97
N ILE A 56 -21.77 17.57 -7.24
CA ILE A 56 -22.98 18.34 -6.94
C ILE A 56 -22.68 19.45 -5.94
N GLU A 57 -22.05 19.13 -4.82
CA GLU A 57 -21.73 20.11 -3.76
C GLU A 57 -20.81 21.23 -4.26
N GLU A 58 -19.89 20.89 -5.17
CA GLU A 58 -18.92 21.80 -5.77
C GLU A 58 -19.42 22.49 -7.07
N ASP A 59 -20.62 22.13 -7.55
CA ASP A 59 -21.29 22.63 -8.77
C ASP A 59 -20.35 22.71 -9.98
N VAL A 60 -19.73 21.57 -10.33
CA VAL A 60 -18.71 21.48 -11.38
C VAL A 60 -19.29 21.30 -12.78
N GLN A 61 -18.54 21.72 -13.80
CA GLN A 61 -18.92 21.49 -15.20
C GLN A 61 -18.56 20.08 -15.69
N GLY A 62 -17.53 19.46 -15.10
CA GLY A 62 -17.04 18.17 -15.54
C GLY A 62 -16.43 17.30 -14.45
N ILE A 63 -16.42 16.00 -14.71
CA ILE A 63 -15.79 14.96 -13.90
C ILE A 63 -14.80 14.21 -14.81
N ALA A 64 -13.56 14.03 -14.37
CA ALA A 64 -12.56 13.22 -15.07
C ALA A 64 -12.09 12.05 -14.20
N ILE A 65 -12.25 10.83 -14.72
CA ILE A 65 -12.00 9.59 -14.00
C ILE A 65 -10.94 8.72 -14.69
N THR A 66 -10.09 8.06 -13.91
CA THR A 66 -9.30 6.92 -14.38
C THR A 66 -9.81 5.60 -13.81
N SER A 67 -9.89 4.55 -14.63
CA SER A 67 -10.34 3.21 -14.21
C SER A 67 -9.52 2.10 -14.89
N TYR A 68 -8.64 1.46 -14.13
CA TYR A 68 -7.73 0.38 -14.58
C TYR A 68 -8.08 -1.02 -14.03
N GLN A 69 -8.99 -1.11 -13.06
CA GLN A 69 -9.33 -2.37 -12.36
C GLN A 69 -10.51 -3.15 -13.00
N GLY A 70 -11.01 -2.71 -14.15
CA GLY A 70 -12.24 -3.24 -14.72
C GLY A 70 -13.51 -2.78 -13.97
N GLY A 71 -14.68 -3.25 -14.43
CA GLY A 71 -15.99 -2.81 -13.96
C GLY A 71 -16.34 -1.36 -14.35
N HIS A 72 -15.61 -0.79 -15.31
CA HIS A 72 -15.77 0.58 -15.77
C HIS A 72 -17.13 0.83 -16.44
N VAL A 73 -17.68 -0.16 -17.14
CA VAL A 73 -18.98 0.00 -17.80
C VAL A 73 -20.07 0.27 -16.77
N GLU A 74 -20.16 -0.57 -15.74
CA GLU A 74 -21.10 -0.42 -14.63
C GLU A 74 -20.83 0.87 -13.83
N PHE A 75 -19.55 1.18 -13.57
CA PHE A 75 -19.14 2.38 -12.85
C PHE A 75 -19.58 3.68 -13.54
N PHE A 76 -19.28 3.83 -14.83
CA PHE A 76 -19.63 5.04 -15.58
C PHE A 76 -21.15 5.17 -15.82
N LYS A 77 -21.85 4.05 -16.10
CA LYS A 77 -23.31 4.06 -16.24
C LYS A 77 -23.98 4.47 -14.94
N TYR A 78 -23.56 3.89 -13.81
CA TYR A 78 -24.08 4.25 -12.50
C TYR A 78 -23.85 5.73 -12.17
N MET A 79 -22.68 6.28 -12.50
CA MET A 79 -22.41 7.72 -12.34
C MET A 79 -23.35 8.58 -13.17
N LYS A 80 -23.60 8.20 -14.43
CA LYS A 80 -24.53 8.92 -15.31
C LYS A 80 -25.97 8.86 -14.77
N ASP A 81 -26.40 7.68 -14.33
CA ASP A 81 -27.73 7.48 -13.76
C ASP A 81 -27.91 8.29 -12.49
N LEU A 82 -26.97 8.22 -11.54
CA LEU A 82 -27.04 8.92 -10.28
C LEU A 82 -27.03 10.45 -10.45
N LEU A 83 -26.29 10.98 -11.43
CA LEU A 83 -26.35 12.40 -11.79
C LEU A 83 -27.72 12.79 -12.37
N ASN A 84 -28.30 11.96 -13.25
CA ASN A 84 -29.62 12.22 -13.83
C ASN A 84 -30.72 12.15 -12.76
N GLU A 85 -30.67 11.17 -11.85
CA GLU A 85 -31.59 11.02 -10.71
C GLU A 85 -31.56 12.25 -9.79
N ASN A 86 -30.40 12.88 -9.63
CA ASN A 86 -30.21 14.10 -8.87
C ASN A 86 -30.63 15.39 -9.62
N GLY A 87 -30.96 15.30 -10.91
CA GLY A 87 -31.24 16.48 -11.75
C GLY A 87 -29.97 17.21 -12.24
N CYS A 88 -28.79 16.59 -12.06
CA CYS A 88 -27.48 17.14 -12.40
C CYS A 88 -26.86 16.51 -13.66
N GLY A 89 -27.71 16.02 -14.58
CA GLY A 89 -27.27 15.35 -15.82
C GLY A 89 -26.51 16.23 -16.82
N HIS A 90 -26.43 17.55 -16.56
CA HIS A 90 -25.67 18.52 -17.35
C HIS A 90 -24.14 18.40 -17.14
N ILE A 91 -23.70 17.86 -15.99
CA ILE A 91 -22.29 17.64 -15.66
C ILE A 91 -21.69 16.65 -16.66
N LYS A 92 -20.59 17.03 -17.30
CA LYS A 92 -19.91 16.21 -18.32
C LYS A 92 -19.02 15.15 -17.67
N ILE A 93 -18.95 13.96 -18.26
CA ILE A 93 -18.17 12.84 -17.72
C ILE A 93 -17.09 12.45 -18.73
N PHE A 94 -15.84 12.47 -18.29
CA PHE A 94 -14.65 12.09 -19.05
C PHE A 94 -13.95 10.91 -18.37
N GLY A 95 -13.35 10.02 -19.17
CA GLY A 95 -12.68 8.83 -18.63
C GLY A 95 -11.48 8.36 -19.42
N GLY A 96 -10.64 7.54 -18.77
CA GLY A 96 -9.55 6.79 -19.41
C GLY A 96 -9.13 5.58 -18.57
N GLY A 97 -8.61 4.54 -19.20
CA GLY A 97 -8.20 3.30 -18.52
C GLY A 97 -7.12 2.52 -19.26
N GLY A 98 -6.34 3.19 -20.12
CA GLY A 98 -5.34 2.52 -20.96
C GLY A 98 -5.98 1.44 -21.85
N GLY A 99 -5.36 0.26 -21.88
CA GLY A 99 -5.87 -0.90 -22.62
C GLY A 99 -7.04 -1.65 -21.96
N THR A 100 -7.40 -1.29 -20.71
CA THR A 100 -8.45 -1.99 -19.95
C THR A 100 -9.86 -1.72 -20.49
N ILE A 101 -10.09 -0.54 -21.09
CA ILE A 101 -11.37 -0.17 -21.70
C ILE A 101 -11.30 -0.43 -23.19
N LEU A 102 -12.04 -1.45 -23.66
CA LEU A 102 -12.00 -1.88 -25.05
C LEU A 102 -12.75 -0.90 -25.97
N PRO A 103 -12.40 -0.81 -27.27
CA PRO A 103 -13.07 0.09 -28.21
C PRO A 103 -14.60 -0.05 -28.25
N GLY A 104 -15.13 -1.27 -28.20
CA GLY A 104 -16.57 -1.51 -28.14
C GLY A 104 -17.23 -0.97 -26.87
N GLU A 105 -16.53 -1.02 -25.73
CA GLU A 105 -17.01 -0.47 -24.45
C GLU A 105 -16.94 1.06 -24.44
N ILE A 106 -15.94 1.64 -25.12
CA ILE A 106 -15.81 3.09 -25.35
C ILE A 106 -17.01 3.61 -26.16
N GLU A 107 -17.40 2.89 -27.22
CA GLU A 107 -18.59 3.21 -28.03
C GLU A 107 -19.87 3.07 -27.21
N GLU A 108 -20.03 1.96 -26.47
CA GLU A 108 -21.17 1.72 -25.58
C GLU A 108 -21.35 2.85 -24.56
N LEU A 109 -20.28 3.23 -23.85
CA LEU A 109 -20.32 4.27 -22.83
C LEU A 109 -20.65 5.65 -23.42
N GLN A 110 -20.07 6.00 -24.57
CA GLN A 110 -20.38 7.27 -25.23
C GLN A 110 -21.82 7.29 -25.75
N HIS A 111 -22.34 6.18 -26.28
CA HIS A 111 -23.74 6.06 -26.69
C HIS A 111 -24.70 6.16 -25.49
N TYR A 112 -24.30 5.66 -24.32
CA TYR A 112 -25.07 5.78 -23.07
C TYR A 112 -25.18 7.23 -22.55
N GLY A 113 -24.25 8.11 -22.95
CA GLY A 113 -24.25 9.53 -22.59
C GLY A 113 -23.01 10.00 -21.82
N ILE A 114 -21.94 9.19 -21.78
CA ILE A 114 -20.62 9.64 -21.31
C ILE A 114 -20.00 10.57 -22.38
N THR A 115 -19.39 11.68 -21.96
CA THR A 115 -18.99 12.74 -22.91
C THR A 115 -17.79 12.32 -23.77
N ARG A 116 -16.77 11.70 -23.17
CA ARG A 116 -15.63 11.13 -23.91
C ARG A 116 -14.87 10.13 -23.05
N ILE A 117 -14.51 8.99 -23.63
CA ILE A 117 -13.49 8.09 -23.08
C ILE A 117 -12.28 8.13 -24.01
N TYR A 118 -11.09 8.40 -23.47
CA TYR A 118 -9.85 8.48 -24.24
C TYR A 118 -9.11 7.14 -24.24
N SER A 119 -8.80 6.63 -25.42
CA SER A 119 -8.02 5.42 -25.67
C SER A 119 -6.50 5.72 -25.74
N PRO A 120 -5.63 4.69 -25.65
CA PRO A 120 -4.20 4.85 -25.93
C PRO A 120 -3.91 5.44 -27.31
N ASP A 121 -4.78 5.17 -28.29
CA ASP A 121 -4.64 5.69 -29.65
C ASP A 121 -4.95 7.19 -29.72
N ASP A 122 -5.97 7.67 -28.98
CA ASP A 122 -6.23 9.10 -28.81
C ASP A 122 -5.01 9.81 -28.19
N GLY A 123 -4.38 9.20 -27.17
CA GLY A 123 -3.18 9.75 -26.53
C GLY A 123 -1.99 9.91 -27.48
N ARG A 124 -1.81 8.99 -28.44
CA ARG A 124 -0.78 9.10 -29.49
C ARG A 124 -1.11 10.15 -30.54
N GLN A 125 -2.37 10.24 -30.96
CA GLN A 125 -2.79 11.15 -32.03
C GLN A 125 -2.90 12.60 -31.57
N MET A 126 -3.46 12.83 -30.38
CA MET A 126 -3.73 14.16 -29.83
C MET A 126 -2.59 14.67 -28.94
N GLY A 127 -1.78 13.78 -28.39
CA GLY A 127 -0.87 14.09 -27.28
C GLY A 127 -1.62 14.37 -25.98
N LEU A 128 -0.89 14.41 -24.87
CA LEU A 128 -1.47 14.68 -23.54
C LEU A 128 -2.14 16.06 -23.48
N GLU A 129 -1.50 17.09 -24.03
CA GLU A 129 -2.08 18.44 -24.03
C GLU A 129 -3.34 18.55 -24.90
N GLY A 130 -3.36 17.90 -26.07
CA GLY A 130 -4.52 17.93 -26.96
C GLY A 130 -5.76 17.29 -26.35
N MET A 131 -5.59 16.18 -25.61
CA MET A 131 -6.69 15.57 -24.85
C MET A 131 -7.27 16.54 -23.81
N ILE A 132 -6.40 17.25 -23.08
CA ILE A 132 -6.84 18.20 -22.05
C ILE A 132 -7.53 19.44 -22.64
N GLU A 133 -7.06 19.92 -23.78
CA GLU A 133 -7.73 21.02 -24.50
C GLU A 133 -9.14 20.62 -24.95
N ASP A 134 -9.33 19.38 -25.42
CA ASP A 134 -10.64 18.84 -25.76
C ASP A 134 -11.57 18.76 -24.54
N VAL A 135 -11.08 18.30 -23.38
CA VAL A 135 -11.84 18.31 -22.10
C VAL A 135 -12.31 19.73 -21.76
N ILE A 136 -11.39 20.71 -21.78
CA ILE A 136 -11.70 22.10 -21.43
C ILE A 136 -12.72 22.69 -22.40
N ASN A 137 -12.54 22.47 -23.71
CA ASN A 137 -13.45 22.99 -24.72
C ASN A 137 -14.86 22.41 -24.59
N LYS A 138 -15.00 21.13 -24.25
CA LYS A 138 -16.31 20.49 -24.00
C LYS A 138 -16.97 20.91 -22.68
N CYS A 139 -16.19 21.38 -21.71
CA CYS A 139 -16.70 21.96 -20.47
C CYS A 139 -17.06 23.45 -20.60
N ARG A 140 -16.67 24.12 -21.70
CA ARG A 140 -17.07 25.52 -21.94
C ARG A 140 -18.56 25.57 -22.26
N PRO A 141 -19.33 26.52 -21.68
CA PRO A 141 -20.71 26.74 -22.08
C PRO A 141 -20.77 27.13 -23.57
N VAL A 142 -21.59 26.43 -24.37
CA VAL A 142 -21.80 26.76 -25.78
C VAL A 142 -23.04 27.65 -25.88
N GLY A 143 -22.85 28.96 -26.10
CA GLY A 143 -23.89 29.88 -26.60
C GLY A 143 -25.02 30.22 -25.62
N ALA A 144 -25.07 31.50 -25.21
CA ALA A 144 -26.12 32.15 -24.43
C ALA A 144 -26.39 31.59 -23.02
N ILE A 145 -26.49 32.53 -22.09
CA ILE A 145 -26.83 32.40 -20.67
C ILE A 145 -28.20 31.71 -20.44
N GLU A 146 -28.96 31.39 -21.50
CA GLU A 146 -30.35 30.93 -21.45
C GLU A 146 -30.55 29.47 -21.01
N GLU A 147 -29.67 28.51 -21.36
CA GLU A 147 -29.85 27.12 -20.90
C GLU A 147 -29.49 26.95 -19.40
N MET A 148 -28.54 27.74 -18.89
CA MET A 148 -28.09 27.69 -17.49
C MET A 148 -28.97 28.49 -16.50
N ASN A 149 -29.84 29.36 -17.01
CA ASN A 149 -30.85 30.10 -16.24
C ASN A 149 -32.24 29.44 -16.30
N THR A 150 -32.38 28.27 -16.95
CA THR A 150 -33.60 27.48 -16.79
C THR A 150 -33.69 27.03 -15.33
N LYS A 151 -34.83 27.32 -14.66
CA LYS A 151 -35.08 26.83 -13.30
C LYS A 151 -34.81 25.33 -13.29
N PRO A 152 -33.80 24.85 -12.54
CA PRO A 152 -33.51 23.43 -12.56
C PRO A 152 -34.75 22.69 -12.03
N GLN A 153 -35.29 21.79 -12.86
CA GLN A 153 -36.44 20.97 -12.50
C GLN A 153 -35.98 19.88 -11.54
N TRP A 154 -35.81 20.24 -10.28
CA TRP A 154 -35.54 19.28 -9.21
C TRP A 154 -36.78 18.42 -9.00
N ASN A 155 -36.63 17.11 -9.13
CA ASN A 155 -37.72 16.14 -8.94
C ASN A 155 -38.20 16.01 -7.48
N GLY A 156 -37.66 16.81 -6.55
CA GLY A 156 -37.96 16.80 -5.12
C GLY A 156 -37.38 15.60 -4.36
N LYS A 157 -36.70 14.67 -5.04
CA LYS A 157 -36.02 13.53 -4.42
C LYS A 157 -34.61 13.94 -4.00
N LEU A 158 -34.13 13.29 -2.93
CA LEU A 158 -32.79 13.40 -2.36
C LEU A 158 -32.16 11.99 -2.43
N PRO A 159 -31.65 11.58 -3.61
CA PRO A 159 -31.25 10.20 -3.90
C PRO A 159 -29.99 9.76 -3.14
N LEU A 160 -29.16 10.71 -2.70
CA LEU A 160 -27.95 10.43 -1.89
C LEU A 160 -28.30 10.31 -0.40
N GLY A 161 -29.58 10.47 -0.03
CA GLY A 161 -30.05 10.40 1.35
C GLY A 161 -29.76 11.66 2.16
N GLU A 162 -29.35 12.74 1.50
CA GLU A 162 -28.99 14.01 2.10
C GLU A 162 -30.17 14.60 2.92
N VAL A 163 -29.85 15.19 4.08
CA VAL A 163 -30.87 15.79 4.96
C VAL A 163 -31.31 17.17 4.46
N LYS A 164 -30.48 17.82 3.65
CA LYS A 164 -30.70 19.16 3.07
C LYS A 164 -30.46 19.12 1.56
N ASP A 165 -31.14 19.98 0.79
CA ASP A 165 -31.00 20.02 -0.68
C ASP A 165 -29.67 20.68 -1.11
N ILE A 166 -28.60 19.88 -1.14
CA ILE A 166 -27.22 20.31 -1.45
C ILE A 166 -27.09 20.97 -2.82
N ARG A 167 -27.94 20.60 -3.78
CA ARG A 167 -27.92 21.12 -5.15
C ARG A 167 -28.22 22.61 -5.21
N ARG A 168 -29.24 23.02 -4.45
CA ARG A 168 -29.67 24.43 -4.36
C ARG A 168 -28.62 25.27 -3.63
N ILE A 169 -28.08 24.73 -2.54
CA ILE A 169 -27.02 25.37 -1.75
C ILE A 169 -25.79 25.60 -2.63
N ALA A 170 -25.31 24.56 -3.31
CA ALA A 170 -24.15 24.63 -4.19
C ALA A 170 -24.34 25.64 -5.33
N ARG A 171 -25.52 25.63 -5.98
CA ARG A 171 -25.84 26.56 -7.06
C ARG A 171 -25.91 28.01 -6.58
N ALA A 172 -26.51 28.25 -5.41
CA ALA A 172 -26.56 29.59 -4.80
C ALA A 172 -25.14 30.12 -4.54
N ILE A 173 -24.23 29.28 -4.02
CA ILE A 173 -22.85 29.69 -3.80
C ILE A 173 -22.15 30.00 -5.14
N THR A 174 -22.34 29.18 -6.18
CA THR A 174 -21.73 29.43 -7.50
C THR A 174 -22.19 30.75 -8.12
N LEU A 175 -23.48 31.06 -8.04
CA LEU A 175 -24.01 32.30 -8.58
C LEU A 175 -23.47 33.52 -7.80
N ALA A 176 -23.35 33.39 -6.46
CA ALA A 176 -22.74 34.43 -5.63
C ALA A 176 -21.26 34.64 -6.00
N GLU A 177 -20.49 33.55 -6.18
CA GLU A 177 -19.09 33.60 -6.61
C GLU A 177 -18.86 34.24 -7.98
N ASN A 178 -19.89 34.27 -8.83
CA ASN A 178 -19.83 34.89 -10.17
C ASN A 178 -20.41 36.32 -10.19
N GLY A 179 -20.96 36.80 -9.07
CA GLY A 179 -21.51 38.14 -8.93
C GLY A 179 -22.94 38.31 -9.45
N ASP A 180 -23.71 37.22 -9.57
CA ASP A 180 -25.13 37.24 -9.94
C ASP A 180 -26.02 37.38 -8.69
N ASP A 181 -27.15 38.10 -8.84
CA ASP A 181 -28.10 38.37 -7.74
C ASP A 181 -29.03 37.16 -7.51
N ASN A 182 -28.92 36.54 -6.33
CA ASN A 182 -29.52 35.23 -6.00
C ASN A 182 -30.83 35.30 -5.20
N THR A 183 -31.47 36.47 -5.16
CA THR A 183 -32.56 36.75 -4.22
C THR A 183 -33.69 35.71 -4.24
N GLU A 184 -34.09 35.17 -5.40
CA GLU A 184 -35.16 34.17 -5.51
C GLU A 184 -34.73 32.78 -4.96
N LEU A 185 -33.52 32.32 -5.27
CA LEU A 185 -33.02 31.02 -4.82
C LEU A 185 -32.75 31.01 -3.30
N LEU A 186 -32.29 32.14 -2.76
CA LEU A 186 -32.11 32.34 -1.32
C LEU A 186 -33.44 32.27 -0.55
N LEU A 187 -34.50 32.87 -1.10
CA LEU A 187 -35.85 32.78 -0.53
C LEU A 187 -36.35 31.34 -0.53
N GLU A 188 -36.15 30.58 -1.62
CA GLU A 188 -36.56 29.18 -1.70
C GLU A 188 -35.81 28.28 -0.71
N ILE A 189 -34.51 28.51 -0.49
CA ILE A 189 -33.71 27.77 0.52
C ILE A 189 -34.29 28.01 1.92
N LYS A 190 -34.63 29.26 2.22
CA LYS A 190 -35.19 29.68 3.51
C LYS A 190 -36.59 29.14 3.79
N GLU A 191 -37.45 29.09 2.76
CA GLU A 191 -38.81 28.52 2.90
C GLU A 191 -38.77 27.02 3.20
N ARG A 192 -37.87 26.27 2.54
CA ARG A 192 -37.78 24.81 2.69
C ARG A 192 -37.00 24.33 3.90
N SER A 193 -36.13 25.17 4.47
CA SER A 193 -35.46 24.85 5.74
C SER A 193 -36.41 24.91 6.95
N GLY A 194 -37.68 25.31 6.76
CA GLY A 194 -38.66 25.46 7.85
C GLY A 194 -38.45 26.71 8.69
N ALA A 195 -37.55 27.62 8.27
CA ALA A 195 -37.20 28.85 8.97
C ALA A 195 -38.22 29.99 8.77
N ALA A 196 -39.32 29.75 8.04
CA ALA A 196 -40.40 30.71 7.87
C ALA A 196 -41.22 30.86 9.16
N GLY A 197 -40.82 31.80 10.03
CA GLY A 197 -41.60 32.23 11.20
C GLY A 197 -41.13 31.70 12.57
N VAL A 198 -39.99 31.01 12.65
CA VAL A 198 -39.36 30.59 13.92
C VAL A 198 -38.25 31.57 14.30
N ILE A 199 -38.13 31.95 15.58
CA ILE A 199 -36.99 32.73 16.09
C ILE A 199 -35.72 31.92 15.82
N LYS A 200 -34.85 32.40 14.92
CA LYS A 200 -33.63 31.68 14.52
C LYS A 200 -32.72 31.45 15.74
N PRO A 201 -32.34 30.21 16.06
CA PRO A 201 -31.12 29.99 16.82
C PRO A 201 -29.96 30.58 16.01
N VAL A 202 -29.02 31.23 16.67
CA VAL A 202 -27.75 31.63 16.04
C VAL A 202 -27.08 30.34 15.54
N THR A 203 -26.57 30.27 14.30
CA THR A 203 -25.75 29.12 13.88
C THR A 203 -24.28 29.50 14.14
N PRO A 204 -23.55 28.78 15.01
CA PRO A 204 -22.14 29.06 15.28
C PRO A 204 -21.28 28.86 14.04
N VAL A 205 -20.34 29.78 13.85
CA VAL A 205 -19.29 29.67 12.83
C VAL A 205 -17.93 29.52 13.50
N LEU A 206 -17.28 28.38 13.28
CA LEU A 206 -15.90 28.11 13.70
C LEU A 206 -14.93 28.48 12.57
N GLY A 207 -14.05 29.45 12.82
CA GLY A 207 -12.95 29.80 11.93
C GLY A 207 -11.68 29.03 12.28
N ILE A 208 -11.19 28.18 11.39
CA ILE A 208 -9.92 27.46 11.51
C ILE A 208 -8.89 28.11 10.58
N THR A 209 -7.85 28.69 11.17
CA THR A 209 -6.72 29.27 10.42
C THR A 209 -5.39 28.77 10.96
N GLY A 210 -4.30 29.00 10.24
CA GLY A 210 -3.00 28.43 10.59
C GLY A 210 -1.98 28.49 9.46
N THR A 211 -0.74 28.14 9.79
CA THR A 211 0.33 28.08 8.78
C THR A 211 0.07 26.99 7.74
N GLY A 212 0.59 27.19 6.53
CA GLY A 212 0.53 26.19 5.47
C GLY A 212 1.16 24.87 5.91
N GLY A 213 0.46 23.75 5.73
CA GLY A 213 0.96 22.42 6.11
C GLY A 213 0.87 22.06 7.60
N ALA A 214 0.27 22.92 8.44
CA ALA A 214 0.05 22.62 9.86
C ALA A 214 -0.97 21.49 10.12
N GLY A 215 -1.72 21.09 9.09
CA GLY A 215 -2.73 20.03 9.17
C GLY A 215 -4.14 20.53 9.49
N LYS A 216 -4.47 21.78 9.13
CA LYS A 216 -5.81 22.39 9.29
C LYS A 216 -6.94 21.47 8.82
N SER A 217 -6.97 21.09 7.55
CA SER A 217 -8.00 20.20 7.01
C SER A 217 -8.02 18.80 7.63
N SER A 218 -6.90 18.31 8.20
CA SER A 218 -6.90 17.06 8.98
C SER A 218 -7.53 17.22 10.36
N VAL A 219 -7.25 18.35 11.03
CA VAL A 219 -7.90 18.71 12.31
C VAL A 219 -9.40 18.95 12.07
N THR A 220 -9.77 19.65 10.99
CA THR A 220 -11.16 19.86 10.59
C THR A 220 -11.89 18.54 10.41
N ASP A 221 -11.32 17.58 9.65
CA ASP A 221 -11.91 16.25 9.45
C ASP A 221 -12.15 15.50 10.78
N GLU A 222 -11.18 15.56 11.69
CA GLU A 222 -11.29 14.93 13.00
C GLU A 222 -12.34 15.59 13.93
N ILE A 223 -12.55 16.91 13.80
CA ILE A 223 -13.64 17.64 14.47
C ILE A 223 -14.99 17.23 13.88
N VAL A 224 -15.11 17.19 12.54
CA VAL A 224 -16.33 16.74 11.86
C VAL A 224 -16.69 15.32 12.30
N ARG A 225 -15.71 14.41 12.34
CA ARG A 225 -15.89 13.02 12.81
C ARG A 225 -16.46 12.96 14.22
N ARG A 226 -15.85 13.66 15.17
CA ARG A 226 -16.30 13.69 16.57
C ARG A 226 -17.69 14.30 16.68
N PHE A 227 -17.94 15.41 15.99
CA PHE A 227 -19.26 16.06 15.99
C PHE A 227 -20.36 15.13 15.48
N LEU A 228 -20.15 14.47 14.34
CA LEU A 228 -21.14 13.55 13.76
C LEU A 228 -21.33 12.28 14.60
N ASN A 229 -20.29 11.78 15.27
CA ASN A 229 -20.37 10.61 16.14
C ASN A 229 -21.05 10.91 17.49
N THR A 230 -20.76 12.08 18.07
CA THR A 230 -21.33 12.49 19.36
C THR A 230 -22.80 12.90 19.23
N TYR A 231 -23.16 13.58 18.14
CA TYR A 231 -24.52 14.10 17.93
C TYR A 231 -25.16 13.46 16.69
N ALA A 232 -26.05 12.50 16.91
CA ALA A 232 -26.66 11.71 15.84
C ALA A 232 -27.67 12.49 14.96
N ASP A 233 -28.22 13.60 15.47
CA ASP A 233 -29.28 14.40 14.83
C ASP A 233 -28.80 15.74 14.26
N LYS A 234 -27.52 16.09 14.42
CA LYS A 234 -26.97 17.41 14.03
C LYS A 234 -26.31 17.39 12.65
N THR A 235 -26.30 18.55 12.01
CA THR A 235 -25.78 18.79 10.66
C THR A 235 -24.63 19.79 10.68
N ILE A 236 -23.65 19.60 9.79
CA ILE A 236 -22.44 20.43 9.74
C ILE A 236 -22.11 20.85 8.31
N ALA A 237 -21.66 22.09 8.11
CA ALA A 237 -21.18 22.59 6.83
C ALA A 237 -19.70 23.01 6.92
N VAL A 238 -18.91 22.69 5.90
CA VAL A 238 -17.48 23.02 5.81
C VAL A 238 -17.23 23.87 4.56
N ILE A 239 -16.67 25.04 4.76
CA ILE A 239 -16.24 25.94 3.68
C ILE A 239 -14.72 26.03 3.79
N SER A 240 -14.00 25.46 2.81
CA SER A 240 -12.54 25.50 2.78
C SER A 240 -12.05 26.43 1.67
N VAL A 241 -10.96 27.15 1.91
CA VAL A 241 -10.37 28.09 0.95
C VAL A 241 -8.94 27.71 0.61
N ASP A 242 -8.67 27.52 -0.68
CA ASP A 242 -7.34 27.17 -1.21
C ASP A 242 -6.77 28.27 -2.15
N PRO A 243 -5.44 28.44 -2.21
CA PRO A 243 -4.82 29.49 -3.01
C PRO A 243 -4.88 29.23 -4.52
N SER A 244 -5.12 30.30 -5.30
CA SER A 244 -5.08 30.25 -6.78
C SER A 244 -3.68 30.51 -7.36
N LYS A 245 -3.31 29.85 -8.46
CA LYS A 245 -2.05 30.13 -9.18
C LYS A 245 -2.18 31.39 -10.03
N LYS A 246 -1.41 32.43 -9.69
CA LYS A 246 -1.40 33.72 -10.41
C LYS A 246 -1.10 33.61 -11.91
N LYS A 247 -0.16 32.74 -12.30
CA LYS A 247 0.30 32.62 -13.71
C LYS A 247 -0.74 32.02 -14.63
N THR A 248 -1.52 31.05 -14.14
CA THR A 248 -2.43 30.25 -14.97
C THR A 248 -3.91 30.55 -14.69
N GLY A 249 -4.22 31.17 -13.55
CA GLY A 249 -5.59 31.43 -13.11
C GLY A 249 -6.32 30.22 -12.53
N GLY A 250 -5.73 29.01 -12.63
CA GLY A 250 -6.25 27.76 -12.09
C GLY A 250 -5.89 27.55 -10.61
N ALA A 251 -6.57 26.63 -9.96
CA ALA A 251 -6.36 26.30 -8.54
C ALA A 251 -6.36 24.78 -8.34
N LEU A 252 -5.65 24.30 -7.32
CA LEU A 252 -5.79 22.94 -6.81
C LEU A 252 -6.50 23.06 -5.47
N LEU A 253 -7.77 22.69 -5.45
CA LEU A 253 -8.62 22.69 -4.27
C LEU A 253 -8.43 21.34 -3.59
N GLY A 254 -7.44 21.31 -2.70
CA GLY A 254 -6.86 20.12 -2.11
C GLY A 254 -7.36 19.78 -0.72
N ASP A 255 -8.11 20.64 -0.04
CA ASP A 255 -8.59 20.35 1.31
C ASP A 255 -9.55 19.15 1.36
N ARG A 256 -10.47 19.03 0.39
CA ARG A 256 -11.45 17.93 0.34
C ARG A 256 -10.80 16.54 0.27
N ILE A 257 -9.58 16.41 -0.25
CA ILE A 257 -8.89 15.11 -0.29
C ILE A 257 -8.60 14.53 1.10
N ARG A 258 -8.48 15.41 2.11
CA ARG A 258 -8.16 15.06 3.50
C ARG A 258 -9.40 14.70 4.33
N MET A 259 -10.58 15.03 3.83
CA MET A 259 -11.84 14.88 4.54
C MET A 259 -12.42 13.48 4.30
N ASN A 260 -12.34 12.63 5.31
CA ASN A 260 -12.95 11.29 5.31
C ASN A 260 -14.34 11.29 5.96
N ALA A 261 -14.57 12.14 6.97
CA ALA A 261 -15.79 12.16 7.76
C ALA A 261 -16.95 12.92 7.10
N ILE A 262 -16.68 13.70 6.05
CA ILE A 262 -17.71 14.46 5.32
C ILE A 262 -18.59 13.60 4.41
N SER A 263 -18.20 12.35 4.12
CA SER A 263 -19.05 11.40 3.37
C SER A 263 -20.17 10.94 4.29
N SER A 264 -21.13 11.84 4.52
CA SER A 264 -22.22 11.72 5.46
C SER A 264 -23.38 12.56 4.98
N THR A 265 -24.59 12.01 5.01
CA THR A 265 -25.81 12.71 4.62
C THR A 265 -26.14 13.96 5.46
N ARG A 266 -25.42 14.16 6.57
CA ARG A 266 -25.54 15.28 7.51
C ARG A 266 -24.41 16.31 7.37
N ALA A 267 -23.44 16.07 6.50
CA ALA A 267 -22.33 16.99 6.24
C ALA A 267 -22.50 17.63 4.85
N TYR A 268 -21.98 18.84 4.69
CA TYR A 268 -21.85 19.51 3.40
C TYR A 268 -20.48 20.17 3.29
N MET A 269 -19.84 20.09 2.12
CA MET A 269 -18.57 20.79 1.91
C MET A 269 -18.54 21.60 0.61
N ARG A 270 -17.95 22.80 0.66
CA ARG A 270 -17.66 23.62 -0.52
C ARG A 270 -16.21 24.11 -0.50
N SER A 271 -15.50 23.90 -1.62
CA SER A 271 -14.12 24.33 -1.79
C SER A 271 -14.05 25.62 -2.61
N LEU A 272 -13.58 26.72 -2.03
CA LEU A 272 -13.43 28.02 -2.69
C LEU A 272 -11.98 28.28 -3.05
N ALA A 273 -11.76 28.98 -4.15
CA ALA A 273 -10.44 29.49 -4.52
C ALA A 273 -10.30 30.94 -4.06
N THR A 274 -9.12 31.37 -3.59
CA THR A 274 -8.91 32.78 -3.19
C THR A 274 -9.20 33.78 -4.32
N ARG A 275 -8.93 33.38 -5.58
CA ARG A 275 -9.07 34.19 -6.82
C ARG A 275 -8.31 35.54 -6.82
N GLU A 276 -7.55 35.82 -5.76
CA GLU A 276 -6.72 37.01 -5.55
C GLU A 276 -5.33 36.60 -5.02
N SER A 277 -4.31 37.46 -5.19
CA SER A 277 -2.91 37.12 -4.92
C SER A 277 -2.46 37.21 -3.47
N ASP A 278 -3.16 37.97 -2.61
CA ASP A 278 -2.63 38.41 -1.31
C ASP A 278 -3.65 38.28 -0.16
N LYS A 279 -4.70 37.46 -0.33
CA LYS A 279 -5.72 37.22 0.69
C LYS A 279 -5.83 35.74 1.04
N ALA A 280 -6.06 35.46 2.32
CA ALA A 280 -6.29 34.12 2.85
C ALA A 280 -7.71 33.60 2.61
N LEU A 281 -8.66 34.50 2.32
CA LEU A 281 -10.08 34.22 2.13
C LEU A 281 -10.57 34.78 0.79
N SER A 282 -11.56 34.11 0.20
CA SER A 282 -12.29 34.62 -0.97
C SER A 282 -13.23 35.76 -0.56
N LYS A 283 -13.42 36.75 -1.44
CA LYS A 283 -14.39 37.84 -1.22
C LYS A 283 -15.85 37.37 -1.03
N TYR A 284 -16.15 36.13 -1.42
CA TYR A 284 -17.50 35.53 -1.37
C TYR A 284 -17.70 34.57 -0.20
N VAL A 285 -16.77 34.52 0.75
CA VAL A 285 -16.88 33.64 1.93
C VAL A 285 -18.11 33.96 2.77
N GLN A 286 -18.42 35.25 2.97
CA GLN A 286 -19.60 35.66 3.73
C GLN A 286 -20.90 35.16 3.08
N ASP A 287 -21.02 35.29 1.76
CA ASP A 287 -22.19 34.82 1.03
C ASP A 287 -22.38 33.31 1.21
N ALA A 288 -21.29 32.54 1.14
CA ALA A 288 -21.34 31.08 1.36
C ALA A 288 -21.77 30.72 2.80
N ILE A 289 -21.26 31.45 3.81
CA ILE A 289 -21.66 31.28 5.21
C ILE A 289 -23.14 31.59 5.38
N ASP A 290 -23.61 32.71 4.84
CA ASP A 290 -25.00 33.15 4.97
C ASP A 290 -25.96 32.18 4.28
N ILE A 291 -25.60 31.65 3.11
CA ILE A 291 -26.35 30.58 2.44
C ILE A 291 -26.45 29.33 3.34
N CYS A 292 -25.35 28.92 3.99
CA CYS A 292 -25.36 27.78 4.91
C CYS A 292 -26.19 28.06 6.18
N LYS A 293 -26.19 29.30 6.69
CA LYS A 293 -27.05 29.73 7.80
C LYS A 293 -28.53 29.70 7.41
N GLU A 294 -28.89 30.16 6.22
CA GLU A 294 -30.27 30.07 5.71
C GLU A 294 -30.72 28.62 5.44
N ALA A 295 -29.78 27.75 5.07
CA ALA A 295 -30.00 26.31 5.00
C ALA A 295 -30.13 25.63 6.37
N ALA A 296 -29.96 26.37 7.48
CA ALA A 296 -30.12 25.92 8.86
C ALA A 296 -29.19 24.75 9.28
N TYR A 297 -27.90 24.80 8.92
CA TYR A 297 -26.90 23.90 9.53
C TYR A 297 -26.71 24.21 11.02
N ASP A 298 -26.38 23.20 11.82
CA ASP A 298 -26.19 23.34 13.27
C ASP A 298 -24.81 23.89 13.65
N LEU A 299 -23.79 23.64 12.81
CA LEU A 299 -22.43 24.18 12.93
C LEU A 299 -21.85 24.44 11.54
N ILE A 300 -21.16 25.57 11.38
CA ILE A 300 -20.43 25.90 10.14
C ILE A 300 -18.94 26.02 10.47
N ILE A 301 -18.08 25.35 9.70
CA ILE A 301 -16.62 25.48 9.78
C ILE A 301 -16.14 26.26 8.56
N LEU A 302 -15.37 27.31 8.79
CA LEU A 302 -14.60 28.02 7.77
C LEU A 302 -13.12 27.70 7.94
N GLU A 303 -12.51 27.06 6.95
CA GLU A 303 -11.06 26.86 6.88
C GLU A 303 -10.42 27.86 5.90
N SER A 304 -9.45 28.63 6.37
CA SER A 304 -8.70 29.56 5.49
C SER A 304 -7.60 28.85 4.69
N ALA A 305 -7.10 29.53 3.65
CA ALA A 305 -5.83 29.14 3.06
C ALA A 305 -4.69 29.26 4.09
N GLY A 306 -3.53 28.67 3.82
CA GLY A 306 -2.35 28.81 4.69
C GLY A 306 -1.95 30.28 4.85
N VAL A 307 -1.95 30.78 6.10
CA VAL A 307 -1.68 32.19 6.41
C VAL A 307 -0.25 32.44 6.87
N GLY A 308 0.22 33.68 6.64
CA GLY A 308 1.43 34.21 7.28
C GLY A 308 1.19 34.65 8.73
N GLN A 309 2.25 35.04 9.43
CA GLN A 309 2.20 35.39 10.87
C GLN A 309 1.24 36.57 11.20
N SER A 310 1.00 37.47 10.26
CA SER A 310 0.22 38.70 10.49
C SER A 310 -1.26 38.62 10.06
N ASP A 311 -1.71 37.53 9.45
CA ASP A 311 -3.11 37.43 8.98
C ASP A 311 -4.04 37.09 10.15
N ALA A 312 -5.14 37.84 10.26
CA ALA A 312 -6.22 37.60 11.21
C ALA A 312 -7.60 37.79 10.55
N SER A 313 -7.65 37.72 9.21
CA SER A 313 -8.85 38.05 8.41
C SER A 313 -10.03 37.12 8.69
N ILE A 314 -9.79 35.92 9.22
CA ILE A 314 -10.82 34.95 9.57
C ILE A 314 -11.74 35.43 10.70
N LEU A 315 -11.27 36.34 11.56
CA LEU A 315 -12.02 36.85 12.70
C LEU A 315 -13.27 37.64 12.29
N ASP A 316 -13.26 38.22 11.09
CA ASP A 316 -14.41 38.97 10.55
C ASP A 316 -15.59 38.06 10.14
N TYR A 317 -15.35 36.74 10.06
CA TYR A 317 -16.29 35.76 9.50
C TYR A 317 -16.68 34.65 10.48
N CYS A 318 -16.14 34.63 11.71
CA CYS A 318 -16.37 33.55 12.68
C CYS A 318 -16.77 34.05 14.08
N ASP A 319 -17.48 33.19 14.82
CA ASP A 319 -17.85 33.42 16.23
C ASP A 319 -16.79 32.88 17.18
N ILE A 320 -16.18 31.73 16.81
CA ILE A 320 -15.09 31.06 17.52
C ILE A 320 -13.90 30.93 16.57
N SER A 321 -12.70 31.25 17.03
CA SER A 321 -11.48 31.15 16.23
C SER A 321 -10.49 30.11 16.79
N MET A 322 -9.94 29.28 15.90
CA MET A 322 -8.92 28.28 16.21
C MET A 322 -7.67 28.53 15.37
N TYR A 323 -6.52 28.63 16.04
CA TYR A 323 -5.22 28.72 15.38
C TYR A 323 -4.49 27.38 15.41
N VAL A 324 -4.24 26.80 14.24
CA VAL A 324 -3.50 25.55 14.07
C VAL A 324 -2.05 25.85 13.69
N MET A 325 -1.11 25.32 14.46
CA MET A 325 0.33 25.49 14.22
C MET A 325 1.09 24.19 14.47
N THR A 326 2.36 24.14 14.03
CA THR A 326 3.27 23.02 14.30
C THR A 326 4.30 23.40 15.36
N PRO A 327 5.02 22.42 15.94
CA PRO A 327 6.18 22.68 16.80
C PRO A 327 7.32 23.46 16.11
N GLU A 328 7.32 23.53 14.78
CA GLU A 328 8.36 24.20 13.99
C GLU A 328 7.97 25.66 13.68
N TYR A 329 8.12 26.56 14.66
CA TYR A 329 7.84 28.01 14.50
C TYR A 329 9.10 28.89 14.52
N GLY A 330 10.29 28.29 14.59
CA GLY A 330 11.56 29.01 14.71
C GLY A 330 11.90 29.37 16.16
N ALA A 331 12.38 30.58 16.40
CA ALA A 331 12.72 31.03 17.74
C ALA A 331 11.46 31.44 18.55
N PRO A 332 11.46 31.34 19.89
CA PRO A 332 10.32 31.74 20.73
C PRO A 332 9.85 33.19 20.50
N SER A 333 10.76 34.10 20.14
CA SER A 333 10.44 35.49 19.80
C SER A 333 9.60 35.66 18.52
N GLN A 334 9.44 34.60 17.71
CA GLN A 334 8.52 34.63 16.56
C GLN A 334 7.06 34.56 17.00
N LEU A 335 6.77 33.93 18.15
CA LEU A 335 5.41 33.83 18.68
C LEU A 335 4.83 35.22 19.01
N GLU A 336 5.69 36.18 19.39
CA GLU A 336 5.32 37.58 19.62
C GLU A 336 4.84 38.31 18.34
N LYS A 337 5.06 37.73 17.16
CA LYS A 337 4.66 38.30 15.86
C LYS A 337 3.43 37.63 15.25
N ILE A 338 2.94 36.56 15.88
CA ILE A 338 1.79 35.80 15.38
C ILE A 338 0.53 36.44 15.93
N ASN A 339 -0.15 37.24 15.11
CA ASN A 339 -1.36 37.96 15.51
C ASN A 339 -2.43 37.00 16.05
N MET A 340 -2.60 35.83 15.45
CA MET A 340 -3.59 34.85 15.91
C MET A 340 -3.36 34.36 17.34
N ILE A 341 -2.16 34.46 17.92
CA ILE A 341 -1.97 34.13 19.35
C ILE A 341 -2.69 35.12 20.27
N ASP A 342 -2.90 36.35 19.82
CA ASP A 342 -3.59 37.39 20.58
C ASP A 342 -5.12 37.27 20.50
N TYR A 343 -5.65 36.64 19.44
CA TYR A 343 -7.09 36.61 19.14
C TYR A 343 -7.73 35.22 19.16
N ALA A 344 -6.93 34.15 19.08
CA ALA A 344 -7.47 32.79 19.02
C ALA A 344 -8.16 32.39 20.33
N ASP A 345 -9.36 31.85 20.22
CA ASP A 345 -10.05 31.24 21.36
C ASP A 345 -9.40 29.93 21.78
N ILE A 346 -8.83 29.22 20.80
CA ILE A 346 -8.20 27.92 20.96
C ILE A 346 -6.95 27.86 20.09
N ILE A 347 -5.84 27.38 20.65
CA ILE A 347 -4.63 27.07 19.88
C ILE A 347 -4.44 25.56 19.82
N CYS A 348 -4.40 25.04 18.60
CA CYS A 348 -4.12 23.65 18.29
C CYS A 348 -2.66 23.53 17.83
N LEU A 349 -1.80 23.02 18.70
CA LEU A 349 -0.42 22.70 18.36
C LEU A 349 -0.38 21.28 17.79
N ASN A 350 -0.70 21.17 16.51
CA ASN A 350 -0.80 19.90 15.79
C ASN A 350 0.59 19.37 15.37
N LYS A 351 0.66 18.10 14.96
CA LYS A 351 1.93 17.38 14.73
C LYS A 351 2.79 17.31 15.99
N PHE A 352 2.13 17.02 17.12
CA PHE A 352 2.77 16.93 18.43
C PHE A 352 3.74 15.75 18.56
N ASP A 353 3.80 14.86 17.55
CA ASP A 353 4.81 13.81 17.37
C ASP A 353 6.21 14.36 17.01
N LYS A 354 6.30 15.64 16.59
CA LYS A 354 7.55 16.26 16.16
C LYS A 354 8.48 16.58 17.33
N ALA A 355 9.78 16.58 17.02
CA ALA A 355 10.80 16.99 17.98
C ALA A 355 10.57 18.44 18.44
N GLY A 356 10.73 18.69 19.74
CA GLY A 356 10.50 20.01 20.33
C GLY A 356 9.04 20.35 20.61
N ALA A 357 8.09 19.43 20.40
CA ALA A 357 6.66 19.67 20.67
C ALA A 357 6.35 20.10 22.11
N LEU A 358 7.05 19.55 23.11
CA LEU A 358 6.87 19.93 24.52
C LEU A 358 7.38 21.35 24.81
N ASP A 359 8.54 21.71 24.25
CA ASP A 359 9.09 23.06 24.36
C ASP A 359 8.19 24.07 23.64
N ALA A 360 7.69 23.68 22.47
CA ALA A 360 6.69 24.42 21.69
C ALA A 360 5.43 24.71 22.51
N LEU A 361 4.89 23.69 23.17
CA LEU A 361 3.71 23.85 24.02
C LEU A 361 3.97 24.83 25.17
N HIS A 362 5.15 24.72 25.80
CA HIS A 362 5.54 25.63 26.88
C HIS A 362 5.66 27.08 26.40
N ASP A 363 6.34 27.30 25.27
CA ASP A 363 6.54 28.64 24.71
C ASP A 363 5.23 29.27 24.26
N VAL A 364 4.35 28.51 23.59
CA VAL A 364 3.03 28.97 23.15
C VAL A 364 2.16 29.30 24.37
N ARG A 365 2.13 28.46 25.41
CA ARG A 365 1.42 28.76 26.67
C ARG A 365 1.92 30.04 27.32
N LYS A 366 3.23 30.19 27.41
CA LYS A 366 3.86 31.40 27.98
C LYS A 366 3.51 32.64 27.19
N GLN A 367 3.53 32.57 25.86
CA GLN A 367 3.17 33.70 25.01
C GLN A 367 1.68 34.03 25.10
N TYR A 368 0.81 33.02 25.08
CA TYR A 368 -0.63 33.23 25.22
C TYR A 368 -1.00 33.88 26.56
N LYS A 369 -0.37 33.47 27.67
CA LYS A 369 -0.55 34.14 28.98
C LYS A 369 -0.17 35.62 28.93
N ARG A 370 0.91 35.97 28.23
CA ARG A 370 1.36 37.35 28.07
C ARG A 370 0.37 38.16 27.25
N SER A 371 -0.04 37.64 26.10
CA SER A 371 -1.01 38.28 25.20
C SER A 371 -2.36 38.53 25.86
N HIS A 372 -2.82 37.61 26.72
CA HIS A 372 -4.11 37.69 27.40
C HIS A 372 -4.05 38.22 28.85
N SER A 373 -2.86 38.63 29.34
CA SER A 373 -2.65 39.07 30.73
C SER A 373 -3.06 38.06 31.82
N LEU A 374 -2.95 36.76 31.53
CA LEU A 374 -3.36 35.64 32.40
C LEU A 374 -2.21 35.12 33.30
N TRP A 375 -1.56 36.00 34.07
CA TRP A 375 -0.33 35.68 34.81
C TRP A 375 -0.48 34.59 35.88
N ASN A 376 -1.68 34.47 36.47
CA ASN A 376 -1.97 33.51 37.55
C ASN A 376 -2.71 32.25 37.05
N ALA A 377 -3.07 32.18 35.77
CA ALA A 377 -3.75 31.02 35.20
C ALA A 377 -2.81 29.81 35.20
N LYS A 378 -3.34 28.64 35.55
CA LYS A 378 -2.58 27.39 35.44
C LYS A 378 -2.45 26.96 33.99
N ASP A 379 -1.44 26.17 33.67
CA ASP A 379 -1.19 25.74 32.29
C ASP A 379 -2.33 24.85 31.78
N GLU A 380 -2.98 24.08 32.66
CA GLU A 380 -4.12 23.21 32.36
C GLU A 380 -5.43 23.99 32.12
N GLU A 381 -5.47 25.27 32.47
CA GLU A 381 -6.65 26.14 32.27
C GLU A 381 -6.59 26.90 30.93
N LEU A 382 -5.46 26.83 30.22
CA LEU A 382 -5.28 27.52 28.94
C LEU A 382 -5.87 26.70 27.78
N PRO A 383 -6.53 27.32 26.80
CA PRO A 383 -7.13 26.62 25.66
C PRO A 383 -6.08 26.27 24.59
N ILE A 384 -5.01 25.59 25.00
CA ILE A 384 -3.83 25.28 24.17
C ILE A 384 -3.53 23.80 24.29
N VAL A 385 -3.81 23.07 23.21
CA VAL A 385 -3.76 21.61 23.18
C VAL A 385 -2.75 21.14 22.14
N GLY A 386 -1.90 20.20 22.55
CA GLY A 386 -1.03 19.46 21.64
C GLY A 386 -1.81 18.32 20.98
N THR A 387 -1.84 18.25 19.65
CA THR A 387 -2.63 17.24 18.93
C THR A 387 -1.83 16.51 17.86
N ILE A 388 -2.24 15.29 17.56
CA ILE A 388 -1.71 14.50 16.45
C ILE A 388 -2.89 14.05 15.59
N ALA A 389 -3.38 14.92 14.72
CA ALA A 389 -4.55 14.62 13.88
C ALA A 389 -4.35 13.42 12.93
N ALA A 390 -3.09 13.02 12.67
CA ALA A 390 -2.76 11.83 11.90
C ALA A 390 -2.89 10.52 12.72
N GLN A 391 -2.84 10.62 14.04
CA GLN A 391 -2.88 9.48 14.94
C GLN A 391 -4.33 9.02 15.18
N PHE A 392 -4.51 7.70 15.08
CA PHE A 392 -5.76 7.04 15.40
C PHE A 392 -6.19 7.33 16.84
N ASN A 393 -7.42 7.83 17.02
CA ASN A 393 -8.03 8.11 18.32
C ASN A 393 -7.09 8.93 19.25
N ASP A 394 -6.48 9.97 18.71
CA ASP A 394 -5.57 10.83 19.46
C ASP A 394 -6.26 11.46 20.68
N ALA A 395 -5.62 11.31 21.85
CA ALA A 395 -6.13 11.87 23.10
C ALA A 395 -6.14 13.41 23.06
N GLY A 396 -5.15 14.02 22.41
CA GLY A 396 -5.09 15.48 22.25
C GLY A 396 -6.22 16.03 21.40
N VAL A 397 -6.58 15.37 20.29
CA VAL A 397 -7.74 15.78 19.49
C VAL A 397 -9.07 15.60 20.23
N ASN A 398 -9.19 14.56 21.07
CA ASN A 398 -10.38 14.40 21.94
C ASN A 398 -10.52 15.57 22.92
N GLU A 399 -9.41 15.96 23.58
CA GLU A 399 -9.37 17.15 24.45
C GLU A 399 -9.69 18.44 23.69
N LEU A 400 -9.13 18.62 22.48
CA LEU A 400 -9.40 19.78 21.63
C LEU A 400 -10.90 19.91 21.30
N PHE A 401 -11.56 18.78 21.02
CA PHE A 401 -12.98 18.76 20.71
C PHE A 401 -13.85 19.14 21.92
N ASP A 402 -13.53 18.64 23.11
CA ASP A 402 -14.24 18.99 24.34
C ASP A 402 -14.13 20.49 24.63
N ILE A 403 -12.91 21.06 24.58
CA ILE A 403 -12.67 22.50 24.76
C ILE A 403 -13.43 23.31 23.70
N LEU A 404 -13.45 22.86 22.45
CA LEU A 404 -14.19 23.52 21.38
C LEU A 404 -15.69 23.59 21.69
N MET A 405 -16.31 22.49 22.13
CA MET A 405 -17.73 22.48 22.48
C MET A 405 -18.03 23.41 23.67
N GLU A 406 -17.16 23.45 24.68
CA GLU A 406 -17.27 24.39 25.81
C GLU A 406 -17.18 25.86 25.36
N LYS A 407 -16.25 26.18 24.45
CA LYS A 407 -16.10 27.56 23.91
C LYS A 407 -17.28 27.97 23.06
N ILE A 408 -17.83 27.06 22.24
CA ILE A 408 -19.07 27.32 21.48
C ILE A 408 -20.21 27.66 22.42
N ALA A 409 -20.42 26.86 23.47
CA ALA A 409 -21.47 27.12 24.46
C ALA A 409 -21.27 28.46 25.18
N ALA A 410 -20.04 28.78 25.59
CA ALA A 410 -19.72 30.02 26.29
C ALA A 410 -19.92 31.29 25.42
N LYS A 411 -19.55 31.24 24.13
CA LYS A 411 -19.63 32.41 23.24
C LYS A 411 -20.97 32.61 22.55
N THR A 412 -21.63 31.52 22.18
CA THR A 412 -22.87 31.57 21.37
C THR A 412 -24.13 31.30 22.20
N GLY A 413 -23.98 30.75 23.41
CA GLY A 413 -25.09 30.31 24.24
C GLY A 413 -25.71 28.97 23.80
N ILE A 414 -25.12 28.30 22.81
CA ILE A 414 -25.66 27.06 22.23
C ILE A 414 -25.01 25.86 22.87
N THR A 415 -25.83 25.00 23.46
CA THR A 415 -25.39 23.72 24.02
C THR A 415 -26.04 22.61 23.23
N TYR A 416 -25.24 21.68 22.71
CA TYR A 416 -25.73 20.46 22.10
C TYR A 416 -25.93 19.40 23.20
N HIS A 417 -27.07 18.72 23.22
CA HIS A 417 -27.35 17.66 24.20
C HIS A 417 -26.84 16.31 23.68
N GLY A 418 -25.94 15.68 24.44
CA GLY A 418 -25.38 14.34 24.18
C GLY A 418 -24.40 13.96 25.30
N ASP A 419 -24.20 12.66 25.55
CA ASP A 419 -23.23 12.19 26.54
C ASP A 419 -21.80 12.42 26.01
N VAL A 420 -21.17 13.52 26.41
CA VAL A 420 -19.72 13.71 26.21
C VAL A 420 -19.00 13.00 27.34
N ALA A 421 -18.37 11.86 27.04
CA ALA A 421 -17.50 11.19 27.99
C ALA A 421 -16.24 12.03 28.20
N HIS A 422 -16.22 12.87 29.22
CA HIS A 422 -15.05 13.70 29.55
C HIS A 422 -13.82 12.84 29.83
N HIS A 423 -12.81 12.94 28.96
CA HIS A 423 -11.50 12.35 29.22
C HIS A 423 -10.77 13.25 30.22
N LYS A 424 -10.64 12.79 31.47
CA LYS A 424 -9.84 13.52 32.47
C LYS A 424 -8.42 13.70 31.96
N HIS A 425 -7.88 14.90 32.17
CA HIS A 425 -6.48 15.28 31.99
C HIS A 425 -5.56 14.22 32.60
N VAL A 426 -5.13 13.24 31.81
CA VAL A 426 -4.14 12.27 32.28
C VAL A 426 -2.80 12.97 32.09
N LYS A 427 -1.98 13.04 33.15
CA LYS A 427 -0.57 13.46 33.05
C LYS A 427 0.25 12.59 32.07
N ASP A 428 -0.37 11.53 31.56
CA ASP A 428 0.12 10.60 30.56
C ASP A 428 -0.48 10.81 29.15
N THR A 429 -0.90 12.02 28.75
CA THR A 429 -1.04 12.37 27.31
C THR A 429 0.32 12.40 26.58
N PHE A 430 1.29 11.61 27.04
CA PHE A 430 2.41 11.18 26.24
C PHE A 430 1.89 10.17 25.21
N SER A 431 1.99 10.51 23.93
CA SER A 431 1.84 9.52 22.86
C SER A 431 2.93 8.45 23.03
N GLN A 432 2.58 7.33 23.66
CA GLN A 432 3.52 6.23 23.97
C GLN A 432 4.05 5.48 22.74
N SER A 433 3.70 5.88 21.51
CA SER A 433 4.01 5.08 20.33
C SER A 433 4.38 5.95 19.12
N THR A 434 5.53 6.62 19.16
CA THR A 434 6.22 6.93 17.89
C THR A 434 6.71 5.61 17.30
N ILE A 435 6.23 5.22 16.10
CA ILE A 435 6.62 3.98 15.40
C ILE A 435 8.14 3.81 15.44
N ILE A 436 8.87 4.87 15.06
CA ILE A 436 10.32 4.95 15.17
C ILE A 436 10.67 6.01 16.22
N PRO A 437 11.35 5.64 17.32
CA PRO A 437 11.80 6.61 18.32
C PRO A 437 12.73 7.68 17.72
N PRO A 438 12.64 8.95 18.12
CA PRO A 438 13.47 10.03 17.55
C PRO A 438 14.99 9.76 17.61
N LYS A 439 15.48 9.09 18.67
CA LYS A 439 16.88 8.68 18.81
C LYS A 439 17.37 7.70 17.74
N ARG A 440 16.44 7.08 16.99
CA ARG A 440 16.70 6.14 15.89
C ARG A 440 16.38 6.73 14.53
N ALA A 441 16.08 8.03 14.41
CA ALA A 441 15.71 8.64 13.13
C ALA A 441 16.80 8.52 12.03
N ARG A 442 18.07 8.31 12.41
CA ARG A 442 19.22 8.21 11.51
C ARG A 442 19.67 6.77 11.18
N TYR A 443 18.85 5.77 11.49
CA TYR A 443 19.15 4.35 11.27
C TYR A 443 19.69 4.00 9.87
N LEU A 444 19.19 4.64 8.81
CA LEU A 444 19.66 4.39 7.44
C LEU A 444 21.09 4.89 7.22
N SER A 445 21.44 6.12 7.64
CA SER A 445 22.83 6.59 7.61
C SER A 445 23.75 5.77 8.50
N GLU A 446 23.29 5.34 9.68
CA GLU A 446 24.08 4.47 10.55
C GLU A 446 24.40 3.11 9.89
N ILE A 447 23.50 2.60 9.04
CA ILE A 447 23.75 1.41 8.21
C ILE A 447 24.79 1.73 7.12
N VAL A 448 24.68 2.88 6.45
CA VAL A 448 25.66 3.31 5.44
C VAL A 448 27.05 3.40 6.06
N GLU A 449 27.20 4.12 7.17
CA GLU A 449 28.46 4.25 7.92
C GLU A 449 29.04 2.87 8.29
N THR A 450 28.18 1.96 8.77
CA THR A 450 28.59 0.59 9.12
C THR A 450 29.09 -0.22 7.91
N ILE A 451 28.47 -0.04 6.74
CA ILE A 451 28.87 -0.74 5.51
C ILE A 451 30.17 -0.15 4.97
N GLU A 452 30.31 1.17 4.95
CA GLU A 452 31.54 1.86 4.54
C GLU A 452 32.73 1.49 5.44
N GLU A 453 32.53 1.42 6.76
CA GLU A 453 33.53 0.92 7.72
C GLU A 453 33.95 -0.52 7.40
N TYR A 454 32.98 -1.39 7.13
CA TYR A 454 33.25 -2.77 6.73
C TYR A 454 34.05 -2.83 5.42
N ASP A 455 33.65 -2.09 4.39
CA ASP A 455 34.31 -2.11 3.08
C ASP A 455 35.72 -1.51 3.12
N ASN A 456 35.92 -0.45 3.92
CA ASN A 456 37.25 0.09 4.20
C ASN A 456 38.14 -0.91 4.93
N TRP A 457 37.58 -1.63 5.92
CA TRP A 457 38.28 -2.71 6.60
C TRP A 457 38.65 -3.84 5.64
N VAL A 458 37.73 -4.31 4.78
CA VAL A 458 38.01 -5.33 3.76
C VAL A 458 39.16 -4.87 2.87
N ASN A 459 39.11 -3.64 2.34
CA ASN A 459 40.16 -3.11 1.47
C ASN A 459 41.52 -3.01 2.19
N GLY A 460 41.53 -2.61 3.45
CA GLY A 460 42.75 -2.59 4.27
C GLY A 460 43.33 -3.99 4.49
N GLN A 461 42.50 -4.96 4.86
CA GLN A 461 42.89 -6.34 5.09
C GLN A 461 43.37 -7.05 3.82
N SER A 462 42.71 -6.82 2.68
CA SER A 462 43.15 -7.34 1.38
C SER A 462 44.50 -6.78 0.97
N LYS A 463 44.77 -5.48 1.17
CA LYS A 463 46.10 -4.90 0.90
C LYS A 463 47.19 -5.52 1.78
N LEU A 464 46.90 -5.79 3.06
CA LEU A 464 47.83 -6.48 3.95
C LEU A 464 48.09 -7.91 3.46
N ALA A 465 47.05 -8.63 3.04
CA ALA A 465 47.17 -9.99 2.50
C ALA A 465 47.98 -10.05 1.20
N THR A 466 47.77 -9.13 0.25
CA THR A 466 48.62 -8.98 -0.94
C THR A 466 50.08 -8.72 -0.57
N SER A 467 50.31 -7.80 0.39
CA SER A 467 51.67 -7.48 0.84
C SER A 467 52.35 -8.71 1.46
N LEU A 468 51.61 -9.48 2.26
CA LEU A 468 52.10 -10.71 2.89
C LEU A 468 52.44 -11.78 1.84
N TYR A 469 51.55 -11.96 0.85
CA TYR A 469 51.77 -12.86 -0.29
C TYR A 469 53.04 -12.50 -1.07
N GLN A 470 53.26 -11.21 -1.34
CA GLN A 470 54.45 -10.72 -2.04
C GLN A 470 55.74 -10.91 -1.25
N VAL A 471 55.71 -10.67 0.07
CA VAL A 471 56.86 -10.92 0.96
C VAL A 471 57.21 -12.40 0.96
N GLU A 472 56.21 -13.28 1.10
CA GLU A 472 56.41 -14.73 1.09
C GLU A 472 56.91 -15.24 -0.27
N GLY A 473 56.34 -14.75 -1.37
CA GLY A 473 56.82 -15.04 -2.72
C GLY A 473 58.26 -14.60 -2.94
N THR A 474 58.64 -13.42 -2.43
CA THR A 474 60.02 -12.91 -2.50
C THR A 474 60.97 -13.79 -1.69
N MET A 475 60.60 -14.15 -0.46
CA MET A 475 61.40 -15.05 0.38
C MET A 475 61.60 -16.41 -0.28
N ASN A 476 60.56 -16.97 -0.89
CA ASN A 476 60.63 -18.23 -1.62
C ASN A 476 61.55 -18.12 -2.85
N ALA A 477 61.44 -17.04 -3.64
CA ALA A 477 62.32 -16.82 -4.80
C ALA A 477 63.80 -16.67 -4.42
N LEU A 478 64.08 -15.97 -3.30
CA LEU A 478 65.43 -15.81 -2.75
C LEU A 478 66.00 -17.16 -2.26
N SER A 479 65.18 -18.04 -1.68
CA SER A 479 65.62 -19.36 -1.21
C SER A 479 66.09 -20.30 -2.33
N VAL A 480 65.63 -20.07 -3.57
CA VAL A 480 65.95 -20.89 -4.75
C VAL A 480 67.27 -20.47 -5.42
N THR A 481 67.71 -19.22 -5.24
CA THR A 481 68.77 -18.62 -6.08
C THR A 481 70.13 -18.45 -5.38
N SER A 482 70.24 -18.51 -4.05
CA SER A 482 71.44 -18.71 -3.20
C SER A 482 71.14 -18.28 -1.75
N VAL A 483 72.05 -18.51 -0.78
CA VAL A 483 71.89 -18.02 0.60
C VAL A 483 71.81 -16.48 0.56
N PRO A 484 70.64 -15.87 0.88
CA PRO A 484 70.51 -14.42 0.85
C PRO A 484 71.40 -13.81 1.95
N PRO A 485 71.91 -12.56 1.79
CA PRO A 485 72.59 -11.87 2.88
C PRO A 485 71.70 -11.89 4.14
N ALA A 486 72.23 -12.35 5.28
CA ALA A 486 71.45 -12.59 6.50
C ALA A 486 70.58 -11.38 6.94
N GLY A 487 71.04 -10.15 6.67
CA GLY A 487 70.28 -8.93 6.94
C GLY A 487 68.98 -8.79 6.13
N ILE A 488 68.97 -9.21 4.86
CA ILE A 488 67.79 -9.13 3.99
C ILE A 488 66.72 -10.14 4.46
N THR A 489 67.13 -11.36 4.77
CA THR A 489 66.21 -12.38 5.31
C THR A 489 65.62 -11.97 6.66
N ALA A 490 66.42 -11.35 7.53
CA ALA A 490 65.96 -10.88 8.84
C ALA A 490 64.92 -9.75 8.72
N GLU A 491 65.15 -8.77 7.83
CA GLU A 491 64.19 -7.68 7.58
C GLU A 491 62.90 -8.19 6.94
N LEU A 492 62.97 -9.13 6.00
CA LEU A 492 61.76 -9.75 5.41
C LEU A 492 60.96 -10.56 6.43
N LEU A 493 61.62 -11.31 7.31
CA LEU A 493 60.95 -12.03 8.42
C LEU A 493 60.28 -11.07 9.40
N LYS A 494 60.93 -9.94 9.70
CA LYS A 494 60.36 -8.88 10.56
C LYS A 494 59.15 -8.23 9.90
N LEU A 495 59.22 -7.94 8.60
CA LEU A 495 58.09 -7.41 7.83
C LEU A 495 56.93 -8.40 7.76
N LYS A 496 57.21 -9.68 7.47
CA LYS A 496 56.22 -10.77 7.48
C LYS A 496 55.48 -10.82 8.81
N LYS A 497 56.21 -10.88 9.93
CA LYS A 497 55.64 -10.93 11.27
C LYS A 497 54.76 -9.71 11.56
N SER A 498 55.21 -8.51 11.20
CA SER A 498 54.43 -7.28 11.34
C SER A 498 53.12 -7.34 10.54
N LEU A 499 53.17 -7.82 9.30
CA LEU A 499 51.98 -7.98 8.46
C LEU A 499 51.01 -9.02 9.02
N GLU A 500 51.51 -10.15 9.52
CA GLU A 500 50.71 -11.19 10.17
C GLU A 500 50.03 -10.71 11.46
N GLU A 501 50.69 -9.87 12.24
CA GLU A 501 50.14 -9.26 13.47
C GLU A 501 49.05 -8.22 13.17
N ASN A 502 49.12 -7.55 12.01
CA ASN A 502 48.13 -6.57 11.57
C ASN A 502 46.94 -7.18 10.80
N LEU A 503 47.06 -8.43 10.37
CA LEU A 503 45.98 -9.16 9.71
C LEU A 503 44.97 -9.65 10.76
N ASP A 504 43.70 -9.27 10.59
CA ASP A 504 42.63 -9.65 11.50
C ASP A 504 42.46 -11.18 11.58
N THR A 505 42.00 -11.66 12.74
CA THR A 505 41.86 -13.10 13.02
C THR A 505 40.88 -13.79 12.05
N VAL A 506 39.81 -13.10 11.64
CA VAL A 506 38.85 -13.63 10.66
C VAL A 506 39.50 -13.71 9.28
N SER A 507 40.20 -12.65 8.87
CA SER A 507 40.93 -12.60 7.59
C SER A 507 41.95 -13.73 7.47
N ARG A 508 42.75 -13.93 8.52
CA ARG A 508 43.72 -15.04 8.58
C ARG A 508 43.05 -16.40 8.45
N LYS A 509 41.95 -16.62 9.19
CA LYS A 509 41.19 -17.88 9.12
C LYS A 509 40.62 -18.16 7.72
N LEU A 510 40.17 -17.12 7.00
CA LEU A 510 39.67 -17.24 5.63
C LEU A 510 40.78 -17.60 4.63
N LEU A 511 41.99 -17.04 4.80
CA LEU A 511 43.15 -17.38 3.99
C LEU A 511 43.64 -18.81 4.26
N ASP A 512 43.86 -19.14 5.54
CA ASP A 512 44.30 -20.47 5.97
C ASP A 512 43.30 -21.57 5.55
N GLY A 513 42.01 -21.25 5.54
CA GLY A 513 40.93 -22.16 5.16
C GLY A 513 40.68 -22.30 3.65
N TRP A 514 41.32 -21.48 2.79
CA TRP A 514 41.00 -21.44 1.36
C TRP A 514 41.23 -22.77 0.65
N ALA A 515 42.33 -23.47 0.96
CA ALA A 515 42.63 -24.78 0.38
C ALA A 515 41.52 -25.81 0.68
N SER A 516 40.95 -25.78 1.90
CA SER A 516 39.84 -26.65 2.28
C SER A 516 38.53 -26.27 1.58
N VAL A 517 38.32 -24.98 1.26
CA VAL A 517 37.18 -24.55 0.43
C VAL A 517 37.34 -25.08 -0.99
N GLN A 518 38.52 -24.96 -1.59
CA GLN A 518 38.82 -25.52 -2.91
C GLN A 518 38.56 -27.02 -2.95
N GLU A 519 39.09 -27.77 -1.99
CA GLU A 519 38.86 -29.22 -1.88
C GLU A 519 37.38 -29.57 -1.74
N ARG A 520 36.61 -28.80 -0.96
CA ARG A 520 35.17 -29.05 -0.77
C ARG A 520 34.40 -29.00 -2.09
N TYR A 521 34.74 -28.07 -2.98
CA TYR A 521 34.05 -27.87 -4.25
C TYR A 521 34.63 -28.70 -5.42
N THR A 522 35.70 -29.47 -5.20
CA THR A 522 36.18 -30.48 -6.18
C THR A 522 35.65 -31.89 -5.92
N LYS A 523 34.98 -32.12 -4.78
CA LYS A 523 34.32 -33.40 -4.46
C LYS A 523 33.18 -33.69 -5.44
N GLU A 524 32.80 -34.97 -5.51
CA GLU A 524 31.66 -35.41 -6.34
C GLU A 524 30.32 -34.88 -5.80
N PHE A 525 30.19 -34.80 -4.47
CA PHE A 525 28.99 -34.37 -3.78
C PHE A 525 29.28 -33.27 -2.75
N TYR A 526 28.33 -32.35 -2.61
CA TYR A 526 28.26 -31.42 -1.51
C TYR A 526 27.33 -31.99 -0.43
N GLU A 527 27.83 -32.07 0.79
CA GLU A 527 27.12 -32.60 1.94
C GLU A 527 26.92 -31.48 2.97
N PHE A 528 25.66 -31.23 3.36
CA PHE A 528 25.32 -30.21 4.34
C PHE A 528 24.09 -30.60 5.15
N GLN A 529 24.04 -30.13 6.40
CA GLN A 529 22.97 -30.47 7.32
C GLN A 529 21.88 -29.39 7.29
N VAL A 530 20.62 -29.81 7.12
CA VAL A 530 19.44 -28.95 7.21
C VAL A 530 18.55 -29.49 8.31
N ARG A 531 18.49 -28.78 9.44
CA ARG A 531 17.87 -29.28 10.68
C ARG A 531 18.50 -30.64 11.04
N ASP A 532 17.71 -31.71 11.14
CA ASP A 532 18.20 -33.04 11.50
C ASP A 532 18.50 -33.95 10.29
N LYS A 533 18.54 -33.40 9.07
CA LYS A 533 18.74 -34.18 7.84
C LYS A 533 20.05 -33.82 7.14
N LEU A 534 20.85 -34.82 6.80
CA LEU A 534 22.00 -34.68 5.91
C LEU A 534 21.51 -34.66 4.46
N ILE A 535 21.73 -33.56 3.76
CA ILE A 535 21.45 -33.41 2.34
C ILE A 535 22.74 -33.65 1.56
N LYS A 536 22.67 -34.52 0.56
CA LYS A 536 23.76 -34.86 -0.35
C LYS A 536 23.34 -34.54 -1.78
N GLN A 537 24.06 -33.63 -2.45
CA GLN A 537 23.76 -33.21 -3.81
C GLN A 537 25.02 -33.26 -4.69
N PRO A 538 24.91 -33.64 -5.97
CA PRO A 538 26.06 -33.68 -6.88
C PRO A 538 26.58 -32.26 -7.12
N LEU A 539 27.90 -32.10 -7.18
CA LEU A 539 28.59 -30.83 -7.47
C LEU A 539 28.87 -30.61 -8.95
N THR A 540 28.59 -31.62 -9.78
CA THR A 540 28.86 -31.57 -11.21
C THR A 540 27.65 -31.96 -12.04
N TYR A 541 27.64 -31.48 -13.28
CA TYR A 541 26.68 -31.83 -14.32
C TYR A 541 27.46 -32.24 -15.58
N LYS A 542 27.04 -33.34 -16.21
CA LYS A 542 27.64 -33.82 -17.46
C LYS A 542 26.72 -33.46 -18.63
N SER A 543 27.23 -32.68 -19.58
CA SER A 543 26.49 -32.31 -20.80
C SER A 543 26.39 -33.47 -21.80
N LEU A 544 25.54 -33.31 -22.83
CA LEU A 544 25.42 -34.28 -23.92
C LEU A 544 26.75 -34.52 -24.66
N SER A 545 27.62 -33.50 -24.74
CA SER A 545 28.96 -33.60 -25.33
C SER A 545 29.97 -34.30 -24.41
N GLY A 546 29.58 -34.67 -23.19
CA GLY A 546 30.44 -35.29 -22.19
C GLY A 546 31.25 -34.30 -21.35
N THR A 547 31.10 -32.99 -21.56
CA THR A 547 31.74 -31.94 -20.73
C THR A 547 31.18 -31.99 -19.32
N VAL A 548 32.07 -32.07 -18.33
CA VAL A 548 31.70 -32.01 -16.90
C VAL A 548 31.83 -30.57 -16.42
N LEU A 549 30.72 -29.97 -16.00
CA LEU A 549 30.64 -28.61 -15.49
C LEU A 549 30.37 -28.64 -13.99
N SER A 550 31.03 -27.76 -13.23
CA SER A 550 30.78 -27.62 -11.79
C SER A 550 29.55 -26.74 -11.56
N LYS A 551 28.71 -27.10 -10.58
CA LYS A 551 27.57 -26.28 -10.16
C LYS A 551 28.03 -24.96 -9.56
N VAL A 552 29.18 -24.93 -8.89
CA VAL A 552 29.79 -23.71 -8.34
C VAL A 552 31.24 -23.63 -8.81
N TYR A 553 31.61 -22.54 -9.47
CA TYR A 553 33.01 -22.26 -9.82
C TYR A 553 33.68 -21.37 -8.79
N LEU A 554 34.93 -21.69 -8.45
CA LEU A 554 35.78 -20.85 -7.61
C LEU A 554 36.74 -20.02 -8.47
N PRO A 555 37.13 -18.81 -8.02
CA PRO A 555 38.13 -18.02 -8.73
C PRO A 555 39.49 -18.73 -8.76
N LYS A 556 40.27 -18.43 -9.80
CA LYS A 556 41.64 -18.95 -9.98
C LYS A 556 42.72 -17.95 -9.53
N TYR A 557 42.41 -17.14 -8.53
CA TYR A 557 43.34 -16.15 -7.99
C TYR A 557 44.53 -16.83 -7.31
N SER A 558 45.68 -16.17 -7.38
CA SER A 558 46.89 -16.54 -6.65
C SER A 558 47.22 -15.55 -5.54
N ASP A 559 46.92 -14.26 -5.77
CA ASP A 559 47.13 -13.22 -4.77
C ASP A 559 46.19 -13.41 -3.57
N TRP A 560 46.75 -13.34 -2.36
CA TRP A 560 45.97 -13.52 -1.13
C TRP A 560 45.00 -12.37 -0.88
N GLY A 561 45.31 -11.15 -1.33
CA GLY A 561 44.39 -10.03 -1.23
C GLY A 561 43.15 -10.18 -2.09
N ASP A 562 43.30 -10.66 -3.34
CA ASP A 562 42.17 -10.98 -4.23
C ASP A 562 41.29 -12.10 -3.66
N ILE A 563 41.92 -13.18 -3.17
CA ILE A 563 41.21 -14.30 -2.51
C ILE A 563 40.42 -13.79 -1.30
N LEU A 564 41.05 -12.98 -0.45
CA LEU A 564 40.41 -12.45 0.75
C LEU A 564 39.27 -11.48 0.41
N LYS A 565 39.50 -10.57 -0.55
CA LYS A 565 38.48 -9.60 -0.99
C LYS A 565 37.25 -10.34 -1.52
N TRP A 566 37.47 -11.34 -2.37
CA TRP A 566 36.40 -12.15 -2.93
C TRP A 566 35.61 -12.90 -1.85
N GLN A 567 36.28 -13.55 -0.88
CA GLN A 567 35.60 -14.22 0.23
C GLN A 567 34.82 -13.26 1.14
N LEU A 568 35.24 -12.00 1.27
CA LEU A 568 34.59 -11.01 2.13
C LEU A 568 33.47 -10.21 1.43
N GLN A 569 33.47 -10.12 0.10
CA GLN A 569 32.50 -9.32 -0.67
C GLN A 569 31.50 -10.17 -1.47
N GLU A 570 31.92 -11.32 -2.01
CA GLU A 570 31.10 -12.09 -2.94
C GLU A 570 30.85 -13.53 -2.50
N ASN A 571 31.89 -14.20 -1.97
CA ASN A 571 31.97 -15.58 -1.49
C ASN A 571 31.19 -16.65 -2.30
N VAL A 572 31.28 -17.92 -1.92
CA VAL A 572 30.40 -18.94 -2.47
C VAL A 572 28.94 -18.72 -2.02
N PRO A 573 27.94 -19.19 -2.79
CA PRO A 573 26.56 -19.26 -2.30
C PRO A 573 26.50 -19.97 -0.94
N GLY A 574 25.66 -19.47 -0.03
CA GLY A 574 25.47 -20.04 1.30
C GLY A 574 26.43 -19.55 2.39
N GLU A 575 27.46 -18.77 2.03
CA GLU A 575 28.42 -18.19 2.97
C GLU A 575 28.34 -16.66 2.99
N TYR A 576 28.67 -16.03 4.12
CA TYR A 576 28.62 -14.57 4.28
C TYR A 576 29.56 -13.87 3.26
N PRO A 577 29.15 -12.74 2.63
CA PRO A 577 27.92 -11.96 2.84
C PRO A 577 26.72 -12.38 1.96
N PHE A 578 26.69 -13.64 1.50
CA PHE A 578 25.59 -14.27 0.75
C PHE A 578 25.28 -13.61 -0.60
N THR A 579 26.22 -12.84 -1.16
CA THR A 579 26.06 -12.10 -2.42
C THR A 579 25.61 -13.02 -3.55
N ALA A 580 26.20 -14.21 -3.69
CA ALA A 580 25.85 -15.21 -4.71
C ALA A 580 24.64 -16.12 -4.37
N GLY A 581 24.01 -15.93 -3.20
CA GLY A 581 22.86 -16.70 -2.75
C GLY A 581 22.95 -17.12 -1.28
N VAL A 582 21.78 -17.33 -0.65
CA VAL A 582 21.68 -17.63 0.79
C VAL A 582 21.80 -19.13 1.15
N PHE A 583 21.78 -19.99 0.13
CA PHE A 583 21.92 -21.43 0.26
C PHE A 583 23.15 -21.92 -0.52
N PRO A 584 23.84 -22.97 -0.03
CA PRO A 584 25.04 -23.50 -0.70
C PRO A 584 24.80 -23.98 -2.13
N LEU A 585 23.63 -24.56 -2.36
CA LEU A 585 23.15 -25.05 -3.65
C LEU A 585 21.64 -24.78 -3.77
N LYS A 586 21.14 -24.71 -5.00
CA LYS A 586 19.72 -24.64 -5.33
C LYS A 586 19.01 -25.93 -4.90
N ARG A 587 17.71 -25.83 -4.60
CA ARG A 587 16.92 -27.00 -4.19
C ARG A 587 16.69 -27.93 -5.38
N GLU A 588 16.87 -29.23 -5.15
CA GLU A 588 16.44 -30.26 -6.11
C GLU A 588 15.00 -30.68 -5.79
N GLY A 589 14.14 -30.70 -6.81
CA GLY A 589 12.74 -31.12 -6.67
C GLY A 589 11.77 -30.05 -6.15
N GLU A 590 12.23 -28.82 -5.91
CA GLU A 590 11.37 -27.67 -5.62
C GLU A 590 11.87 -26.46 -6.43
N ASP A 591 11.38 -26.35 -7.66
CA ASP A 591 11.71 -25.23 -8.54
C ASP A 591 11.21 -23.89 -7.92
N PRO A 592 11.86 -22.76 -8.20
CA PRO A 592 11.45 -21.45 -7.68
C PRO A 592 10.10 -20.98 -8.23
N THR A 593 9.56 -21.70 -9.23
CA THR A 593 8.29 -21.44 -9.88
C THR A 593 7.18 -21.24 -8.87
N ARG A 594 6.53 -20.07 -8.95
CA ARG A 594 5.33 -19.76 -8.20
C ARG A 594 4.34 -19.05 -9.13
N MET A 595 3.18 -19.66 -9.31
CA MET A 595 2.19 -19.15 -10.26
C MET A 595 1.11 -18.35 -9.55
N PHE A 596 0.92 -17.14 -10.06
CA PHE A 596 -0.14 -16.22 -9.68
C PHE A 596 -1.45 -16.70 -10.28
N ALA A 597 -2.47 -16.87 -9.45
CA ALA A 597 -3.83 -17.19 -9.90
C ALA A 597 -4.87 -16.56 -8.97
N GLY A 598 -5.97 -16.13 -9.57
CA GLY A 598 -7.13 -15.57 -8.88
C GLY A 598 -8.11 -15.05 -9.91
N GLU A 599 -9.26 -15.68 -10.02
CA GLU A 599 -10.34 -15.28 -10.92
C GLU A 599 -11.68 -15.83 -10.40
N GLY A 600 -12.73 -15.00 -10.46
CA GLY A 600 -14.08 -15.38 -10.07
C GLY A 600 -14.21 -15.72 -8.58
N GLY A 601 -14.98 -16.77 -8.29
CA GLY A 601 -15.18 -17.26 -6.92
C GLY A 601 -14.08 -18.23 -6.43
N PRO A 602 -14.10 -18.61 -5.14
CA PRO A 602 -13.09 -19.47 -4.54
C PRO A 602 -12.97 -20.84 -5.23
N GLU A 603 -14.07 -21.45 -5.68
CA GLU A 603 -14.05 -22.76 -6.34
C GLU A 603 -13.39 -22.74 -7.73
N ARG A 604 -13.59 -21.66 -8.50
CA ARG A 604 -12.94 -21.50 -9.81
C ARG A 604 -11.43 -21.33 -9.65
N THR A 605 -11.02 -20.49 -8.70
CA THR A 605 -9.60 -20.32 -8.39
C THR A 605 -8.98 -21.59 -7.80
N ASN A 606 -9.69 -22.33 -6.94
CA ASN A 606 -9.26 -23.64 -6.45
C ASN A 606 -9.01 -24.62 -7.60
N LYS A 607 -9.94 -24.71 -8.56
CA LYS A 607 -9.78 -25.53 -9.77
C LYS A 607 -8.49 -25.14 -10.54
N ARG A 608 -8.22 -23.84 -10.68
CA ARG A 608 -6.99 -23.36 -11.33
C ARG A 608 -5.74 -23.74 -10.55
N PHE A 609 -5.73 -23.62 -9.21
CA PHE A 609 -4.61 -24.06 -8.38
C PHE A 609 -4.31 -25.55 -8.54
N HIS A 610 -5.36 -26.38 -8.58
CA HIS A 610 -5.19 -27.80 -8.84
C HIS A 610 -4.59 -28.03 -10.22
N TYR A 611 -5.13 -27.39 -11.27
CA TYR A 611 -4.61 -27.47 -12.63
C TYR A 611 -3.11 -27.11 -12.76
N VAL A 612 -2.70 -25.94 -12.27
CA VAL A 612 -1.30 -25.49 -12.42
C VAL A 612 -0.32 -26.28 -11.56
N SER A 613 -0.82 -26.97 -10.53
CA SER A 613 0.01 -27.76 -9.62
C SER A 613 0.03 -29.26 -9.97
N VAL A 614 -0.77 -29.73 -10.93
CA VAL A 614 -0.79 -31.15 -11.32
C VAL A 614 0.60 -31.62 -11.70
N GLY A 615 1.01 -32.78 -11.18
CA GLY A 615 2.32 -33.38 -11.48
C GLY A 615 3.52 -32.69 -10.84
N GLN A 616 3.33 -31.57 -10.13
CA GLN A 616 4.43 -30.90 -9.43
C GLN A 616 4.72 -31.57 -8.08
N PRO A 617 6.00 -31.81 -7.74
CA PRO A 617 6.41 -32.43 -6.47
C PRO A 617 6.18 -31.55 -5.24
N ALA A 618 6.06 -30.23 -5.43
CA ALA A 618 5.77 -29.24 -4.39
C ALA A 618 4.67 -28.29 -4.86
N LYS A 619 3.77 -27.90 -3.96
CA LYS A 619 2.60 -27.09 -4.24
C LYS A 619 2.85 -25.65 -3.78
N ARG A 620 3.27 -24.78 -4.71
CA ARG A 620 3.61 -23.37 -4.43
C ARG A 620 2.57 -22.44 -5.05
N LEU A 621 1.55 -22.10 -4.27
CA LEU A 621 0.40 -21.31 -4.73
C LEU A 621 0.67 -19.81 -4.55
N SER A 622 0.15 -18.96 -5.44
CA SER A 622 0.11 -17.51 -5.23
C SER A 622 -1.26 -16.96 -5.56
N THR A 623 -1.92 -16.40 -4.55
CA THR A 623 -3.31 -15.93 -4.62
C THR A 623 -3.36 -14.43 -4.96
N ALA A 624 -4.11 -14.12 -6.02
CA ALA A 624 -4.51 -12.77 -6.40
C ALA A 624 -5.95 -12.51 -5.97
N PHE A 625 -6.22 -11.46 -5.20
CA PHE A 625 -7.57 -11.12 -4.76
C PHE A 625 -8.21 -10.07 -5.66
N ASP A 626 -9.54 -10.11 -5.80
CA ASP A 626 -10.27 -9.09 -6.54
C ASP A 626 -10.17 -7.73 -5.83
N SER A 627 -10.43 -6.64 -6.57
CA SER A 627 -10.31 -5.29 -6.01
C SER A 627 -11.25 -5.05 -4.82
N VAL A 628 -12.40 -5.72 -4.75
CA VAL A 628 -13.32 -5.65 -3.61
C VAL A 628 -12.65 -6.18 -2.33
N THR A 629 -12.05 -7.38 -2.42
CA THR A 629 -11.31 -8.00 -1.30
C THR A 629 -10.05 -7.22 -0.95
N LEU A 630 -9.31 -6.71 -1.95
CA LEU A 630 -8.08 -5.92 -1.74
C LEU A 630 -8.33 -4.67 -0.88
N TYR A 631 -9.54 -4.12 -0.94
CA TYR A 631 -9.95 -2.95 -0.18
C TYR A 631 -10.77 -3.28 1.09
N GLY A 632 -10.84 -4.56 1.46
CA GLY A 632 -11.47 -4.97 2.71
C GLY A 632 -13.00 -4.84 2.69
N GLU A 633 -13.62 -4.85 1.52
CA GLU A 633 -15.07 -4.71 1.36
C GLU A 633 -15.75 -6.04 1.04
N ASP A 634 -17.06 -6.08 1.26
CA ASP A 634 -17.92 -7.21 0.90
C ASP A 634 -18.46 -7.06 -0.54
N PRO A 635 -18.67 -8.16 -1.30
CA PRO A 635 -19.41 -8.10 -2.57
C PRO A 635 -20.85 -7.62 -2.35
N ALA A 636 -21.35 -6.76 -3.25
CA ALA A 636 -22.68 -6.16 -3.15
C ALA A 636 -23.29 -5.85 -4.54
N HIS A 637 -24.61 -5.67 -4.59
CA HIS A 637 -25.34 -5.31 -5.81
C HIS A 637 -25.12 -3.86 -6.28
N ARG A 638 -24.52 -3.00 -5.47
CA ARG A 638 -24.20 -1.62 -5.88
C ARG A 638 -23.31 -1.65 -7.14
N PRO A 639 -23.66 -1.00 -8.26
CA PRO A 639 -23.02 -1.27 -9.55
C PRO A 639 -21.50 -1.09 -9.58
N ASP A 640 -20.98 -0.10 -8.85
CA ASP A 640 -19.54 0.18 -8.75
C ASP A 640 -18.75 -0.87 -7.94
N ILE A 641 -19.43 -1.67 -7.10
CA ILE A 641 -18.88 -2.86 -6.45
C ILE A 641 -19.15 -4.09 -7.33
N TYR A 642 -20.40 -4.30 -7.76
CA TYR A 642 -20.85 -5.46 -8.52
C TYR A 642 -20.03 -5.67 -9.81
N GLY A 643 -19.69 -4.59 -10.52
CA GLY A 643 -18.84 -4.62 -11.70
C GLY A 643 -17.43 -5.17 -11.44
N LYS A 644 -16.98 -5.21 -10.18
CA LYS A 644 -15.61 -5.56 -9.78
C LYS A 644 -15.48 -6.89 -9.04
N VAL A 645 -16.58 -7.44 -8.52
CA VAL A 645 -16.60 -8.74 -7.82
C VAL A 645 -16.04 -9.84 -8.71
N GLY A 646 -14.97 -10.51 -8.28
CA GLY A 646 -14.33 -11.63 -8.98
C GLY A 646 -13.57 -11.25 -10.26
N ASN A 647 -13.41 -9.96 -10.56
CA ASN A 647 -12.60 -9.47 -11.67
C ASN A 647 -11.16 -9.20 -11.20
N SER A 648 -10.19 -9.54 -12.06
CA SER A 648 -8.75 -9.37 -11.79
C SER A 648 -8.23 -10.09 -10.54
N GLY A 649 -9.01 -11.01 -9.97
CA GLY A 649 -8.68 -11.71 -8.75
C GLY A 649 -9.85 -12.55 -8.22
N VAL A 650 -9.59 -13.34 -7.17
CA VAL A 650 -10.61 -14.13 -6.49
C VAL A 650 -11.36 -13.30 -5.45
N SER A 651 -12.69 -13.44 -5.39
CA SER A 651 -13.53 -12.76 -4.39
C SER A 651 -13.62 -13.57 -3.10
N ILE A 652 -13.11 -13.02 -1.99
CA ILE A 652 -13.07 -13.67 -0.67
C ILE A 652 -13.60 -12.70 0.38
N ALA A 653 -14.79 -12.98 0.93
CA ALA A 653 -15.41 -12.12 1.94
C ALA A 653 -15.50 -12.77 3.32
N THR A 654 -15.33 -14.09 3.40
CA THR A 654 -15.54 -14.85 4.63
C THR A 654 -14.50 -15.95 4.83
N VAL A 655 -14.39 -16.47 6.07
CA VAL A 655 -13.54 -17.64 6.37
C VAL A 655 -13.96 -18.89 5.58
N ASP A 656 -15.24 -19.02 5.24
CA ASP A 656 -15.75 -20.16 4.45
C ASP A 656 -15.26 -20.09 3.00
N ASP A 657 -15.10 -18.89 2.44
CA ASP A 657 -14.50 -18.70 1.12
C ASP A 657 -13.02 -19.12 1.11
N ALA A 658 -12.26 -18.80 2.16
CA ALA A 658 -10.87 -19.23 2.31
C ALA A 658 -10.75 -20.76 2.41
N LYS A 659 -11.67 -21.43 3.12
CA LYS A 659 -11.73 -22.90 3.17
C LYS A 659 -11.98 -23.52 1.81
N LYS A 660 -12.92 -22.98 1.03
CA LYS A 660 -13.19 -23.43 -0.35
C LYS A 660 -11.97 -23.23 -1.24
N LEU A 661 -11.35 -22.04 -1.18
CA LEU A 661 -10.21 -21.64 -1.99
C LEU A 661 -9.03 -22.61 -1.85
N TYR A 662 -8.72 -23.02 -0.61
CA TYR A 662 -7.57 -23.88 -0.31
C TYR A 662 -7.93 -25.37 -0.10
N SER A 663 -9.17 -25.77 -0.40
CA SER A 663 -9.58 -27.16 -0.27
C SER A 663 -8.75 -28.12 -1.13
N GLY A 664 -8.44 -29.28 -0.58
CA GLY A 664 -7.59 -30.29 -1.21
C GLY A 664 -6.09 -29.98 -1.18
N PHE A 665 -5.66 -28.88 -0.56
CA PHE A 665 -4.26 -28.59 -0.28
C PHE A 665 -4.03 -28.61 1.24
N ASP A 666 -3.23 -29.56 1.73
CA ASP A 666 -2.81 -29.54 3.14
C ASP A 666 -1.87 -28.36 3.39
N LEU A 667 -2.38 -27.34 4.09
CA LEU A 667 -1.67 -26.10 4.38
C LEU A 667 -0.53 -26.27 5.40
N CYS A 668 -0.50 -27.39 6.13
CA CYS A 668 0.56 -27.76 7.06
C CYS A 668 1.59 -28.74 6.46
N ASP A 669 1.37 -29.22 5.23
CA ASP A 669 2.34 -30.11 4.56
C ASP A 669 3.65 -29.37 4.27
N PRO A 670 4.83 -29.96 4.57
CA PRO A 670 6.12 -29.33 4.33
C PRO A 670 6.42 -29.06 2.84
N LYS A 671 5.64 -29.57 1.89
CA LYS A 671 5.75 -29.35 0.44
C LYS A 671 4.68 -28.40 -0.10
N THR A 672 3.77 -27.91 0.74
CA THR A 672 2.77 -26.91 0.37
C THR A 672 3.20 -25.54 0.92
N SER A 673 3.05 -24.48 0.12
CA SER A 673 3.32 -23.11 0.55
C SER A 673 2.45 -22.13 -0.22
N VAL A 674 1.65 -21.34 0.50
CA VAL A 674 0.73 -20.36 -0.09
C VAL A 674 1.26 -18.94 0.08
N SER A 675 1.31 -18.19 -1.02
CA SER A 675 1.59 -16.74 -1.00
C SER A 675 0.29 -15.98 -1.24
N MET A 676 -0.01 -14.98 -0.43
CA MET A 676 -1.21 -14.15 -0.52
C MET A 676 -0.83 -12.70 -0.76
N THR A 677 -1.17 -12.17 -1.94
CA THR A 677 -0.91 -10.77 -2.30
C THR A 677 -2.04 -9.89 -1.82
N ILE A 678 -1.97 -9.52 -0.54
CA ILE A 678 -2.95 -8.67 0.16
C ILE A 678 -2.20 -7.69 1.07
N ASN A 679 -2.70 -6.45 1.17
CA ASN A 679 -2.05 -5.39 1.96
C ASN A 679 -2.98 -4.81 3.02
N GLY A 680 -3.89 -3.90 2.65
CA GLY A 680 -4.78 -3.19 3.59
C GLY A 680 -5.47 -4.10 4.61
N PRO A 681 -6.25 -5.09 4.16
CA PRO A 681 -6.91 -6.04 5.04
C PRO A 681 -6.10 -7.33 5.29
N ALA A 682 -4.78 -7.31 5.09
CA ALA A 682 -3.94 -8.50 5.23
C ALA A 682 -4.10 -9.24 6.57
N PRO A 683 -4.23 -8.58 7.74
CA PRO A 683 -4.48 -9.28 9.00
C PRO A 683 -5.79 -10.08 8.99
N MET A 684 -6.87 -9.58 8.36
CA MET A 684 -8.14 -10.31 8.28
C MET A 684 -8.01 -11.55 7.40
N LEU A 685 -7.44 -11.41 6.21
CA LEU A 685 -7.25 -12.53 5.27
C LEU A 685 -6.28 -13.57 5.83
N LEU A 686 -5.25 -13.13 6.57
CA LEU A 686 -4.36 -14.02 7.29
C LEU A 686 -5.10 -14.80 8.38
N ALA A 687 -6.00 -14.16 9.13
CA ALA A 687 -6.83 -14.84 10.11
C ALA A 687 -7.81 -15.84 9.47
N PHE A 688 -8.37 -15.54 8.29
CA PHE A 688 -9.12 -16.52 7.49
C PHE A 688 -8.26 -17.73 7.11
N PHE A 689 -7.06 -17.49 6.58
CA PHE A 689 -6.12 -18.52 6.17
C PHE A 689 -5.68 -19.42 7.34
N MET A 690 -5.34 -18.83 8.50
CA MET A 690 -4.95 -19.57 9.69
C MET A 690 -6.10 -20.44 10.21
N ASN A 691 -7.33 -19.91 10.25
CA ASN A 691 -8.50 -20.71 10.63
C ASN A 691 -8.77 -21.86 9.64
N ALA A 692 -8.61 -21.63 8.34
CA ALA A 692 -8.71 -22.69 7.34
C ALA A 692 -7.67 -23.80 7.57
N ALA A 693 -6.41 -23.45 7.86
CA ALA A 693 -5.35 -24.41 8.17
C ALA A 693 -5.63 -25.20 9.47
N ILE A 694 -6.11 -24.52 10.52
CA ILE A 694 -6.48 -25.17 11.79
C ILE A 694 -7.63 -26.16 11.58
N ASP A 695 -8.66 -25.76 10.85
CA ASP A 695 -9.83 -26.61 10.62
C ASP A 695 -9.50 -27.82 9.73
N GLN A 696 -8.59 -27.70 8.75
CA GLN A 696 -8.05 -28.85 8.00
C GLN A 696 -7.39 -29.88 8.93
N GLN A 697 -6.58 -29.43 9.90
CA GLN A 697 -5.93 -30.33 10.86
C GLN A 697 -6.94 -30.94 11.83
N CYS A 698 -8.02 -30.23 12.17
CA CYS A 698 -9.14 -30.80 12.91
C CYS A 698 -9.83 -31.92 12.12
N GLU A 699 -10.05 -31.74 10.82
CA GLU A 699 -10.61 -32.79 9.95
C GLU A 699 -9.73 -34.04 9.91
N GLN A 700 -8.42 -33.87 9.76
CA GLN A 700 -7.45 -34.98 9.80
C GLN A 700 -7.53 -35.71 11.13
N TYR A 701 -7.52 -34.99 12.26
CA TYR A 701 -7.63 -35.57 13.59
C TYR A 701 -8.93 -36.38 13.77
N ILE A 702 -10.06 -35.84 13.32
CA ILE A 702 -11.37 -36.53 13.38
C ILE A 702 -11.33 -37.86 12.62
N LYS A 703 -10.69 -37.87 11.44
CA LYS A 703 -10.54 -39.06 10.61
C LYS A 703 -9.59 -40.08 11.24
N GLU A 704 -8.41 -39.64 11.70
CA GLU A 704 -7.38 -40.49 12.30
C GLU A 704 -7.84 -41.15 13.60
N ASN A 705 -8.68 -40.46 14.39
CA ASN A 705 -9.18 -40.96 15.67
C ASN A 705 -10.58 -41.59 15.60
N ASN A 706 -11.11 -41.81 14.38
CA ASN A 706 -12.43 -42.41 14.15
C ASN A 706 -13.59 -41.69 14.87
N LEU A 707 -13.52 -40.36 15.00
CA LEU A 707 -14.52 -39.54 15.70
C LEU A 707 -15.72 -39.14 14.84
N ASN A 708 -15.82 -39.67 13.62
CA ASN A 708 -16.82 -39.27 12.62
C ASN A 708 -18.25 -39.27 13.16
N GLU A 709 -18.67 -40.36 13.80
CA GLU A 709 -20.05 -40.49 14.31
C GLU A 709 -20.33 -39.52 15.45
N GLN A 710 -19.38 -39.34 16.37
CA GLN A 710 -19.52 -38.41 17.50
C GLN A 710 -19.63 -36.97 17.03
N VAL A 711 -18.76 -36.57 16.11
CA VAL A 711 -18.78 -35.23 15.51
C VAL A 711 -20.07 -34.99 14.72
N ASN A 712 -20.53 -35.96 13.93
CA ASN A 712 -21.78 -35.83 13.19
C ASN A 712 -22.97 -35.60 14.13
N LYS A 713 -23.05 -36.32 15.26
CA LYS A 713 -24.09 -36.10 16.28
C LYS A 713 -24.02 -34.69 16.87
N ILE A 714 -22.83 -34.17 17.13
CA ILE A 714 -22.66 -32.78 17.62
C ILE A 714 -23.14 -31.78 16.58
N ILE A 715 -22.78 -31.98 15.30
CA ILE A 715 -23.18 -31.09 14.21
C ILE A 715 -24.70 -31.11 14.04
N GLU A 716 -25.31 -32.29 13.94
CA GLU A 716 -26.77 -32.47 13.79
C GLU A 716 -27.56 -31.90 14.97
N ALA A 717 -26.98 -31.87 16.17
CA ALA A 717 -27.62 -31.30 17.36
C ALA A 717 -27.51 -29.77 17.43
N LYS A 718 -26.45 -29.17 16.85
CA LYS A 718 -26.15 -27.73 16.97
C LYS A 718 -26.52 -26.91 15.74
N TYR A 719 -26.51 -27.52 14.54
CA TYR A 719 -26.60 -26.82 13.28
C TYR A 719 -27.64 -27.45 12.35
N ASP A 720 -28.37 -26.60 11.64
CA ASP A 720 -29.14 -27.03 10.48
C ASP A 720 -28.20 -27.24 9.29
N ILE A 721 -27.92 -28.51 8.97
CA ILE A 721 -27.01 -28.91 7.89
C ILE A 721 -27.47 -28.34 6.54
N SER A 722 -28.77 -28.13 6.34
CA SER A 722 -29.29 -27.60 5.08
C SER A 722 -28.88 -26.14 4.83
N LEU A 723 -28.55 -25.41 5.91
CA LEU A 723 -28.11 -24.01 5.89
C LEU A 723 -26.59 -23.85 5.87
N LEU A 724 -25.83 -24.94 5.99
CA LEU A 724 -24.37 -24.89 5.89
C LEU A 724 -23.93 -24.60 4.45
N PRO A 725 -22.85 -23.81 4.26
CA PRO A 725 -22.32 -23.51 2.95
C PRO A 725 -21.85 -24.79 2.23
N LYS A 726 -22.00 -24.79 0.89
CA LYS A 726 -21.62 -25.90 0.02
C LYS A 726 -20.52 -25.46 -0.95
N TYR A 727 -19.71 -26.41 -1.37
CA TYR A 727 -18.71 -26.21 -2.42
C TYR A 727 -19.34 -26.53 -3.78
N THR A 728 -19.14 -25.68 -4.78
CA THR A 728 -19.64 -25.95 -6.15
C THR A 728 -18.67 -26.84 -6.92
N GLY A 729 -19.10 -28.07 -7.22
CA GLY A 729 -18.32 -29.07 -7.93
C GLY A 729 -18.10 -28.78 -9.42
N ILE A 730 -17.28 -29.61 -10.07
CA ILE A 730 -16.92 -29.45 -11.50
C ILE A 730 -18.11 -29.60 -12.47
N ASP A 731 -19.20 -30.21 -12.02
CA ASP A 731 -20.45 -30.38 -12.76
C ASP A 731 -21.50 -29.30 -12.40
N SER A 732 -21.05 -28.21 -11.75
CA SER A 732 -21.89 -27.15 -11.21
C SER A 732 -22.93 -27.62 -10.18
N LYS A 733 -22.74 -28.81 -9.59
CA LYS A 733 -23.59 -29.32 -8.50
C LYS A 733 -22.92 -29.14 -7.14
N PRO A 734 -23.71 -29.01 -6.06
CA PRO A 734 -23.15 -28.86 -4.72
C PRO A 734 -22.44 -30.14 -4.26
N VAL A 735 -21.19 -30.01 -3.83
CA VAL A 735 -20.49 -31.01 -3.03
C VAL A 735 -20.96 -30.84 -1.58
N THR A 736 -21.58 -31.90 -1.04
CA THR A 736 -22.17 -31.88 0.29
C THR A 736 -21.53 -32.94 1.17
N ALA A 737 -21.18 -32.59 2.41
CA ALA A 737 -20.78 -33.55 3.43
C ALA A 737 -22.03 -34.20 4.05
N VAL A 738 -22.28 -35.48 3.74
CA VAL A 738 -23.38 -36.27 4.33
C VAL A 738 -22.76 -37.33 5.22
N LYS A 739 -23.01 -37.24 6.53
CA LYS A 739 -22.36 -38.10 7.55
C LYS A 739 -20.83 -38.15 7.47
N GLY A 740 -20.21 -37.09 6.94
CA GLY A 740 -18.77 -37.00 6.81
C GLY A 740 -18.18 -37.53 5.49
N GLU A 741 -19.02 -38.07 4.59
CA GLU A 741 -18.64 -38.41 3.23
C GLU A 741 -19.04 -37.29 2.28
N LEU A 742 -18.14 -36.91 1.36
CA LEU A 742 -18.40 -35.89 0.37
C LEU A 742 -19.09 -36.50 -0.86
N ILE A 743 -20.26 -35.97 -1.21
CA ILE A 743 -21.03 -36.37 -2.39
C ILE A 743 -20.97 -35.23 -3.41
N GLY A 744 -20.35 -35.46 -4.57
CA GLY A 744 -20.25 -34.50 -5.69
C GLY A 744 -18.91 -34.60 -6.43
N GLY A 745 -18.78 -33.91 -7.56
CA GLY A 745 -17.56 -33.92 -8.38
C GLY A 745 -16.55 -32.86 -7.93
N LEU A 746 -15.37 -33.28 -7.46
CA LEU A 746 -14.26 -32.39 -7.13
C LEU A 746 -13.27 -32.23 -8.31
N PRO A 747 -12.51 -31.11 -8.38
CA PRO A 747 -11.42 -30.97 -9.34
C PRO A 747 -10.39 -32.11 -9.24
N GLN A 748 -9.75 -32.46 -10.36
CA GLN A 748 -8.69 -33.46 -10.35
C GLN A 748 -7.56 -33.03 -9.39
N GLY A 749 -7.22 -33.89 -8.44
CA GLY A 749 -6.21 -33.62 -7.41
C GLY A 749 -6.76 -33.04 -6.10
N ASN A 750 -8.04 -32.68 -6.03
CA ASN A 750 -8.70 -32.27 -4.80
C ASN A 750 -9.29 -33.50 -4.08
N ASP A 751 -8.81 -33.77 -2.86
CA ASP A 751 -9.23 -34.91 -2.03
C ASP A 751 -10.36 -34.56 -1.03
N GLY A 752 -10.83 -33.32 -1.05
CA GLY A 752 -11.90 -32.82 -0.20
C GLY A 752 -11.45 -32.31 1.18
N LEU A 753 -10.15 -32.31 1.50
CA LEU A 753 -9.64 -31.75 2.75
C LEU A 753 -10.04 -30.27 2.90
N GLY A 754 -10.61 -29.90 4.04
CA GLY A 754 -11.11 -28.57 4.35
C GLY A 754 -12.60 -28.34 4.03
N LEU A 755 -13.28 -29.33 3.43
CA LEU A 755 -14.70 -29.23 3.10
C LEU A 755 -15.63 -29.91 4.11
N ARG A 756 -15.12 -30.76 5.01
CA ARG A 756 -15.95 -31.44 6.00
C ARG A 756 -16.46 -30.47 7.07
N LEU A 757 -15.64 -29.51 7.49
CA LEU A 757 -15.97 -28.45 8.44
C LEU A 757 -16.27 -27.12 7.72
N LEU A 758 -16.73 -27.16 6.47
CA LEU A 758 -17.16 -25.98 5.74
C LEU A 758 -18.38 -25.35 6.45
N GLY A 759 -18.27 -24.09 6.88
CA GLY A 759 -19.29 -23.44 7.69
C GLY A 759 -19.21 -23.69 9.20
N LEU A 760 -18.20 -24.42 9.69
CA LEU A 760 -18.08 -24.81 11.09
C LEU A 760 -16.66 -24.58 11.60
N SER A 761 -16.45 -24.32 12.90
CA SER A 761 -15.10 -24.33 13.48
C SER A 761 -14.80 -25.66 14.14
N GLY A 762 -13.56 -26.12 14.05
CA GLY A 762 -13.06 -27.25 14.85
C GLY A 762 -13.32 -27.07 16.36
N LYS A 763 -13.32 -25.82 16.83
CA LYS A 763 -13.62 -25.43 18.22
C LYS A 763 -15.03 -25.84 18.66
N ASP A 764 -15.98 -25.88 17.73
CA ASP A 764 -17.38 -26.16 18.05
C ASP A 764 -17.70 -27.66 18.10
N VAL A 765 -16.83 -28.49 17.53
CA VAL A 765 -17.04 -29.92 17.32
C VAL A 765 -16.03 -30.84 18.01
N LEU A 766 -14.92 -30.28 18.53
CA LEU A 766 -13.91 -31.00 19.30
C LEU A 766 -13.82 -30.48 20.74
N PRO A 767 -13.33 -31.31 21.69
CA PRO A 767 -12.97 -30.83 23.03
C PRO A 767 -11.96 -29.68 22.99
N ALA A 768 -12.05 -28.75 23.95
CA ALA A 768 -11.24 -27.52 23.94
C ALA A 768 -9.73 -27.78 24.03
N ASP A 769 -9.30 -28.73 24.88
CA ASP A 769 -7.90 -29.13 25.03
C ASP A 769 -7.34 -29.74 23.74
N VAL A 770 -8.14 -30.57 23.06
CA VAL A 770 -7.79 -31.15 21.76
C VAL A 770 -7.65 -30.07 20.69
N TYR A 771 -8.63 -29.16 20.59
CA TYR A 771 -8.60 -28.06 19.63
C TYR A 771 -7.39 -27.15 19.82
N GLU A 772 -7.10 -26.73 21.05
CA GLU A 772 -5.95 -25.85 21.33
C GLU A 772 -4.61 -26.54 21.00
N SER A 773 -4.49 -27.86 21.26
CA SER A 773 -3.30 -28.62 20.84
C SER A 773 -3.16 -28.68 19.31
N ILE A 774 -4.25 -28.87 18.58
CA ILE A 774 -4.24 -28.90 17.10
C ILE A 774 -3.90 -27.51 16.55
N LYS A 775 -4.51 -26.46 17.11
CA LYS A 775 -4.25 -25.06 16.76
C LYS A 775 -2.77 -24.72 16.92
N ALA A 776 -2.18 -25.03 18.07
CA ALA A 776 -0.75 -24.80 18.31
C ALA A 776 0.15 -25.52 17.29
N LYS A 777 -0.16 -26.79 17.00
CA LYS A 777 0.57 -27.56 15.97
C LYS A 777 0.44 -26.90 14.60
N ALA A 778 -0.78 -26.62 14.14
CA ALA A 778 -1.06 -26.02 12.84
C ALA A 778 -0.33 -24.67 12.66
N LEU A 779 -0.40 -23.78 13.66
CA LEU A 779 0.28 -22.48 13.64
C LEU A 779 1.80 -22.62 13.53
N SER A 780 2.41 -23.59 14.19
CA SER A 780 3.86 -23.82 14.12
C SER A 780 4.33 -24.44 12.79
N THR A 781 3.45 -25.16 12.08
CA THR A 781 3.79 -25.91 10.86
C THR A 781 3.37 -25.24 9.56
N VAL A 782 2.34 -24.40 9.58
CA VAL A 782 1.80 -23.74 8.39
C VAL A 782 2.87 -22.96 7.62
N ARG A 783 2.87 -23.05 6.28
CA ARG A 783 3.91 -22.46 5.42
C ARG A 783 3.34 -21.51 4.37
N GLY A 784 4.03 -20.41 4.13
CA GLY A 784 3.53 -19.38 3.21
C GLY A 784 4.08 -17.99 3.44
N THR A 785 3.45 -17.03 2.78
CA THR A 785 3.79 -15.60 2.83
C THR A 785 2.51 -14.79 2.75
N VAL A 786 2.36 -13.79 3.61
CA VAL A 786 1.42 -12.69 3.37
C VAL A 786 2.23 -11.46 2.94
N GLN A 787 1.73 -10.69 1.96
CA GLN A 787 2.50 -9.57 1.43
C GLN A 787 2.57 -8.41 2.43
N ALA A 788 1.43 -7.82 2.78
CA ALA A 788 1.25 -6.97 3.96
C ALA A 788 2.28 -5.85 4.19
N ASP A 789 2.88 -5.32 3.11
CA ASP A 789 3.83 -4.22 3.20
C ASP A 789 3.09 -2.89 3.05
N ILE A 790 2.78 -2.25 4.18
CA ILE A 790 2.03 -1.00 4.28
C ILE A 790 2.85 0.21 3.77
N LEU A 791 4.17 0.19 3.92
CA LEU A 791 5.02 1.32 3.54
C LEU A 791 5.01 1.56 2.03
N LYS A 792 5.01 0.48 1.23
CA LYS A 792 4.88 0.61 -0.24
C LYS A 792 3.48 1.09 -0.68
N GLU A 793 2.45 0.91 0.15
CA GLU A 793 1.08 1.31 -0.21
C GLU A 793 0.97 2.81 -0.32
N ASP A 794 1.50 3.54 0.66
CA ASP A 794 1.48 5.01 0.66
C ASP A 794 2.53 5.59 -0.32
N GLN A 795 3.60 4.85 -0.61
CA GLN A 795 4.63 5.27 -1.57
C GLN A 795 4.19 5.10 -3.04
N ALA A 796 3.47 4.02 -3.38
CA ALA A 796 3.22 3.65 -4.78
C ALA A 796 1.87 2.98 -5.06
N GLN A 797 1.50 1.91 -4.33
CA GLN A 797 0.40 1.03 -4.75
C GLN A 797 -1.01 1.56 -4.41
N ASN A 798 -1.12 2.46 -3.42
CA ASN A 798 -2.35 3.15 -3.05
C ASN A 798 -3.52 2.23 -2.64
N THR A 799 -3.27 1.02 -2.11
CA THR A 799 -4.31 0.13 -1.55
C THR A 799 -4.38 0.18 -0.01
N CYS A 800 -3.82 1.24 0.58
CA CYS A 800 -3.93 1.47 2.02
C CYS A 800 -5.38 1.82 2.37
N ILE A 801 -6.01 1.01 3.22
CA ILE A 801 -7.38 1.23 3.67
C ILE A 801 -7.43 1.80 5.09
N PHE A 802 -6.39 1.54 5.89
CA PHE A 802 -6.23 2.09 7.22
C PHE A 802 -5.14 3.17 7.25
N SER A 803 -5.13 4.04 8.27
CA SER A 803 -4.01 4.97 8.47
C SER A 803 -2.70 4.19 8.55
N THR A 804 -1.62 4.75 8.00
CA THR A 804 -0.30 4.08 7.95
C THR A 804 0.14 3.61 9.33
N GLU A 805 -0.12 4.41 10.37
CA GLU A 805 0.22 4.05 11.74
C GLU A 805 -0.62 2.88 12.28
N PHE A 806 -1.94 2.89 12.05
CA PHE A 806 -2.81 1.81 12.49
C PHE A 806 -2.50 0.50 11.76
N ALA A 807 -2.22 0.58 10.46
CA ALA A 807 -1.83 -0.57 9.65
C ALA A 807 -0.47 -1.13 10.09
N LEU A 808 0.52 -0.29 10.42
CA LEU A 808 1.79 -0.75 10.99
C LEU A 808 1.60 -1.38 12.38
N LYS A 809 0.72 -0.82 13.22
CA LYS A 809 0.31 -1.44 14.49
C LYS A 809 -0.24 -2.85 14.27
N LEU A 810 -1.19 -3.00 13.36
CA LEU A 810 -1.77 -4.30 13.01
C LEU A 810 -0.69 -5.30 12.59
N MET A 811 0.28 -4.90 11.76
CA MET A 811 1.38 -5.77 11.35
C MET A 811 2.34 -6.12 12.49
N GLY A 812 2.61 -5.19 13.40
CA GLY A 812 3.35 -5.51 14.62
C GLY A 812 2.57 -6.47 15.53
N ASP A 813 1.25 -6.39 15.59
CA ASP A 813 0.40 -7.29 16.38
C ASP A 813 0.39 -8.72 15.77
N VAL A 814 0.38 -8.82 14.44
CA VAL A 814 0.60 -10.08 13.71
C VAL A 814 1.96 -10.67 14.06
N GLN A 815 3.04 -9.87 13.99
CA GLN A 815 4.39 -10.35 14.28
C GLN A 815 4.56 -10.76 15.75
N GLN A 816 3.97 -10.03 16.69
CA GLN A 816 3.95 -10.42 18.11
C GLN A 816 3.26 -11.77 18.30
N TYR A 817 2.07 -11.94 17.71
CA TYR A 817 1.33 -13.20 17.77
C TYR A 817 2.14 -14.36 17.17
N PHE A 818 2.90 -14.12 16.09
CA PHE A 818 3.77 -15.14 15.48
C PHE A 818 4.87 -15.58 16.44
N ILE A 819 5.49 -14.65 17.15
CA ILE A 819 6.54 -14.96 18.14
C ILE A 819 5.92 -15.77 19.29
N ASP A 820 4.81 -15.28 19.87
CA ASP A 820 4.17 -15.89 21.03
C ASP A 820 3.64 -17.31 20.74
N ASN A 821 3.27 -17.58 19.48
CA ASN A 821 2.72 -18.87 19.03
C ASN A 821 3.70 -19.70 18.18
N ASN A 822 4.99 -19.36 18.15
CA ASN A 822 6.03 -20.09 17.39
C ASN A 822 5.76 -20.29 15.88
N VAL A 823 5.15 -19.29 15.23
CA VAL A 823 4.89 -19.29 13.78
C VAL A 823 6.19 -18.93 13.02
N GLN A 824 6.99 -19.94 12.68
CA GLN A 824 8.33 -19.76 12.09
C GLN A 824 8.45 -20.08 10.60
N ASN A 825 7.39 -20.65 10.00
CA ASN A 825 7.41 -21.12 8.60
C ASN A 825 6.54 -20.25 7.67
N LEU A 826 5.89 -19.22 8.21
CA LEU A 826 5.10 -18.24 7.49
C LEU A 826 5.77 -16.86 7.57
N TYR A 827 5.98 -16.21 6.43
CA TYR A 827 6.50 -14.84 6.40
C TYR A 827 5.35 -13.85 6.67
N SER A 828 5.52 -13.02 7.71
CA SER A 828 4.51 -12.04 8.16
C SER A 828 4.45 -10.79 7.27
N VAL A 829 5.55 -10.48 6.59
CA VAL A 829 5.66 -9.36 5.65
C VAL A 829 6.54 -9.78 4.47
N SER A 830 6.09 -9.45 3.26
CA SER A 830 6.88 -9.48 2.03
C SER A 830 7.15 -8.05 1.56
N ILE A 831 8.26 -7.48 2.04
CA ILE A 831 8.69 -6.11 1.77
C ILE A 831 8.92 -5.94 0.26
N SER A 832 8.15 -5.07 -0.40
CA SER A 832 7.97 -5.14 -1.85
C SER A 832 8.35 -3.86 -2.58
N GLY A 833 9.27 -4.02 -3.53
CA GLY A 833 9.65 -3.04 -4.54
C GLY A 833 8.91 -3.18 -5.86
N TYR A 834 8.29 -4.34 -6.14
CA TYR A 834 7.62 -4.58 -7.42
C TYR A 834 6.69 -3.43 -7.81
N HIS A 835 5.75 -3.08 -6.93
CA HIS A 835 4.76 -2.03 -7.17
C HIS A 835 5.38 -0.62 -7.28
N ILE A 836 6.49 -0.37 -6.56
CA ILE A 836 7.26 0.88 -6.66
C ILE A 836 7.84 1.03 -8.07
N ALA A 837 8.37 -0.05 -8.65
CA ALA A 837 8.89 -0.07 -10.01
C ALA A 837 7.80 0.03 -11.07
N GLU A 838 6.71 -0.74 -10.92
CA GLU A 838 5.58 -0.69 -11.85
C GLU A 838 4.90 0.69 -11.86
N ALA A 839 4.94 1.43 -10.75
CA ALA A 839 4.42 2.80 -10.67
C ALA A 839 5.30 3.85 -11.37
N GLY A 840 6.57 3.55 -11.68
CA GLY A 840 7.46 4.60 -12.15
C GLY A 840 8.95 4.37 -11.97
N ALA A 841 9.32 3.75 -10.85
CA ALA A 841 10.68 3.83 -10.34
C ALA A 841 11.68 3.06 -11.18
N ASN A 842 12.87 3.64 -11.34
CA ASN A 842 14.02 2.94 -11.89
C ASN A 842 14.53 1.87 -10.88
N PRO A 843 15.44 0.96 -11.29
CA PRO A 843 15.90 -0.14 -10.45
C PRO A 843 16.58 0.30 -9.16
N ILE A 844 17.31 1.42 -9.18
CA ILE A 844 18.04 1.95 -8.01
C ILE A 844 17.04 2.45 -6.97
N THR A 845 16.08 3.28 -7.39
CA THR A 845 15.03 3.82 -6.53
C THR A 845 14.16 2.69 -5.97
N GLN A 846 13.80 1.69 -6.79
CA GLN A 846 13.13 0.49 -6.33
C GLN A 846 13.89 -0.19 -5.20
N LEU A 847 15.16 -0.52 -5.44
CA LEU A 847 15.98 -1.27 -4.49
C LEU A 847 16.17 -0.49 -3.17
N ALA A 848 16.48 0.80 -3.26
CA ALA A 848 16.70 1.65 -2.10
C ALA A 848 15.42 1.81 -1.25
N PHE A 849 14.27 2.09 -1.86
CA PHE A 849 13.02 2.22 -1.12
C PHE A 849 12.59 0.91 -0.49
N THR A 850 12.78 -0.21 -1.18
CA THR A 850 12.44 -1.53 -0.64
C THR A 850 13.30 -1.91 0.56
N LEU A 851 14.63 -1.74 0.48
CA LEU A 851 15.52 -2.07 1.60
C LEU A 851 15.31 -1.12 2.78
N SER A 852 15.11 0.17 2.53
CA SER A 852 14.82 1.14 3.59
C SER A 852 13.48 0.87 4.27
N ASN A 853 12.44 0.46 3.54
CA ASN A 853 11.18 -0.04 4.11
C ASN A 853 11.44 -1.25 5.01
N GLY A 854 12.24 -2.21 4.55
CA GLY A 854 12.63 -3.38 5.33
C GLY A 854 13.34 -3.04 6.64
N PHE A 855 14.30 -2.11 6.60
CA PHE A 855 14.96 -1.62 7.81
C PHE A 855 14.01 -0.82 8.71
N THR A 856 12.98 -0.18 8.17
CA THR A 856 11.95 0.51 8.96
C THR A 856 11.11 -0.48 9.75
N TYR A 857 10.70 -1.62 9.17
CA TYR A 857 10.07 -2.70 9.94
C TYR A 857 10.98 -3.27 11.03
N VAL A 858 12.27 -3.42 10.73
CA VAL A 858 13.26 -3.87 11.73
C VAL A 858 13.30 -2.91 12.92
N GLU A 859 13.44 -1.61 12.68
CA GLU A 859 13.46 -0.60 13.75
C GLU A 859 12.13 -0.52 14.51
N TYR A 860 11.00 -0.69 13.81
CA TYR A 860 9.68 -0.73 14.44
C TYR A 860 9.49 -1.94 15.36
N TYR A 861 9.86 -3.14 14.91
CA TYR A 861 9.76 -4.34 15.76
C TYR A 861 10.73 -4.31 16.94
N LEU A 862 11.92 -3.72 16.75
CA LEU A 862 12.84 -3.44 17.86
C LEU A 862 12.28 -2.41 18.85
N SER A 863 11.58 -1.37 18.38
CA SER A 863 10.96 -0.37 19.26
C SER A 863 9.82 -0.96 20.10
N ARG A 864 9.17 -2.03 19.61
CA ARG A 864 8.20 -2.86 20.35
C ARG A 864 8.84 -3.86 21.32
N GLY A 865 10.17 -3.95 21.38
CA GLY A 865 10.88 -4.86 22.30
C GLY A 865 11.06 -6.29 21.79
N MET A 866 10.82 -6.55 20.51
CA MET A 866 11.03 -7.88 19.91
C MET A 866 12.52 -8.14 19.64
N ASN A 867 12.99 -9.37 19.82
CA ASN A 867 14.37 -9.72 19.47
C ASN A 867 14.55 -9.81 17.95
N ILE A 868 15.64 -9.23 17.42
CA ILE A 868 15.96 -9.26 15.98
C ILE A 868 15.93 -10.68 15.38
N ASN A 869 16.33 -11.69 16.15
CA ASN A 869 16.42 -13.06 15.66
C ASN A 869 15.08 -13.80 15.63
N ASP A 870 14.05 -13.26 16.28
CA ASP A 870 12.72 -13.88 16.35
C ASP A 870 11.86 -13.48 15.14
N PHE A 871 12.09 -12.30 14.57
CA PHE A 871 11.30 -11.80 13.43
C PHE A 871 12.08 -11.66 12.11
N ALA A 872 13.38 -11.34 12.11
CA ALA A 872 14.12 -11.11 10.85
C ALA A 872 14.09 -12.33 9.91
N PRO A 873 14.14 -13.60 10.38
CA PRO A 873 13.98 -14.76 9.52
C PRO A 873 12.61 -14.91 8.85
N ASN A 874 11.59 -14.21 9.36
CA ASN A 874 10.20 -14.17 8.88
C ASN A 874 9.94 -12.95 7.97
N LEU A 875 10.96 -12.16 7.65
CA LEU A 875 10.89 -11.14 6.61
C LEU A 875 11.24 -11.76 5.24
N SER A 876 10.37 -11.50 4.25
CA SER A 876 10.62 -11.82 2.85
C SER A 876 10.70 -10.51 2.05
N PHE A 877 11.35 -10.55 0.89
CA PHE A 877 11.45 -9.42 -0.03
C PHE A 877 10.83 -9.75 -1.38
N PHE A 878 10.42 -8.73 -2.13
CA PHE A 878 9.80 -8.90 -3.43
C PHE A 878 10.17 -7.78 -4.42
N PHE A 879 10.89 -8.12 -5.48
CA PHE A 879 11.39 -7.17 -6.48
C PHE A 879 10.75 -7.39 -7.87
N SER A 880 10.71 -6.33 -8.68
CA SER A 880 10.47 -6.40 -10.13
C SER A 880 11.80 -6.54 -10.87
N ASN A 881 11.81 -7.32 -11.96
CA ASN A 881 12.90 -7.35 -12.93
C ASN A 881 12.43 -6.79 -14.27
N GLY A 882 13.04 -5.69 -14.71
CA GLY A 882 12.83 -5.08 -16.03
C GLY A 882 14.03 -5.27 -16.98
N MET A 883 14.17 -4.36 -17.94
CA MET A 883 15.17 -4.45 -19.00
C MET A 883 16.46 -3.66 -18.73
N ASP A 884 16.45 -2.76 -17.75
CA ASP A 884 17.61 -1.96 -17.35
C ASP A 884 18.75 -2.83 -16.79
N PRO A 885 20.02 -2.44 -17.00
CA PRO A 885 21.18 -3.28 -16.64
C PRO A 885 21.24 -3.61 -15.15
N GLU A 886 20.82 -2.71 -14.27
CA GLU A 886 20.90 -2.85 -12.81
C GLU A 886 20.05 -4.04 -12.30
N TYR A 887 19.02 -4.46 -13.04
CA TYR A 887 18.23 -5.65 -12.70
C TYR A 887 19.05 -6.96 -12.73
N SER A 888 20.19 -6.98 -13.42
CA SER A 888 21.09 -8.13 -13.41
C SER A 888 21.82 -8.32 -12.07
N VAL A 889 21.84 -7.29 -11.21
CA VAL A 889 22.55 -7.28 -9.92
C VAL A 889 21.67 -6.90 -8.72
N ILE A 890 20.37 -6.67 -8.92
CA ILE A 890 19.46 -6.18 -7.88
C ILE A 890 19.41 -7.12 -6.65
N GLY A 891 19.38 -8.43 -6.86
CA GLY A 891 19.26 -9.43 -5.80
C GLY A 891 20.54 -9.60 -5.00
N ARG A 892 21.69 -9.67 -5.67
CA ARG A 892 23.01 -9.74 -5.02
C ARG A 892 23.34 -8.50 -4.20
N VAL A 893 23.03 -7.30 -4.70
CA VAL A 893 23.20 -6.05 -3.93
C VAL A 893 22.29 -6.05 -2.70
N ALA A 894 21.02 -6.43 -2.86
CA ALA A 894 20.08 -6.54 -1.74
C ALA A 894 20.61 -7.48 -0.63
N ARG A 895 21.10 -8.67 -1.01
CA ARG A 895 21.67 -9.64 -0.06
C ARG A 895 22.89 -9.08 0.66
N ARG A 896 23.82 -8.46 -0.07
CA ARG A 896 25.06 -7.92 0.48
C ARG A 896 24.82 -6.80 1.49
N ILE A 897 23.99 -5.81 1.14
CA ILE A 897 23.60 -4.71 2.04
C ILE A 897 22.94 -5.27 3.31
N TRP A 898 21.95 -6.14 3.14
CA TRP A 898 21.21 -6.72 4.27
C TRP A 898 22.11 -7.54 5.19
N ALA A 899 22.98 -8.39 4.65
CA ALA A 899 23.87 -9.23 5.43
C ALA A 899 24.88 -8.39 6.24
N LYS A 900 25.51 -7.39 5.60
CA LYS A 900 26.43 -6.46 6.24
C LYS A 900 25.72 -5.70 7.38
N ALA A 901 24.54 -5.14 7.11
CA ALA A 901 23.75 -4.43 8.12
C ALA A 901 23.33 -5.34 9.28
N MET A 902 22.74 -6.51 9.00
CA MET A 902 22.27 -7.45 10.02
C MET A 902 23.40 -7.93 10.93
N LYS A 903 24.58 -8.23 10.36
CA LYS A 903 25.73 -8.68 11.14
C LYS A 903 26.37 -7.55 11.93
N ASN A 904 26.67 -6.44 11.28
CA ASN A 904 27.54 -5.41 11.86
C ASN A 904 26.77 -4.35 12.64
N LYS A 905 25.58 -3.94 12.18
CA LYS A 905 24.73 -2.96 12.87
C LYS A 905 23.85 -3.61 13.93
N TYR A 906 23.08 -4.62 13.54
CA TYR A 906 22.07 -5.24 14.41
C TYR A 906 22.56 -6.44 15.22
N LYS A 907 23.80 -6.91 14.98
CA LYS A 907 24.42 -8.07 15.65
C LYS A 907 23.56 -9.34 15.59
N ALA A 908 22.82 -9.51 14.50
CA ALA A 908 21.92 -10.62 14.28
C ALA A 908 22.66 -11.90 13.87
N ASN A 909 22.05 -13.06 14.11
CA ASN A 909 22.61 -14.36 13.77
C ASN A 909 22.65 -14.61 12.25
N SER A 910 23.31 -15.69 11.82
CA SER A 910 23.45 -16.04 10.40
C SER A 910 22.10 -16.24 9.69
N ARG A 911 21.05 -16.73 10.37
CA ARG A 911 19.73 -16.93 9.76
C ARG A 911 19.07 -15.59 9.43
N SER A 912 19.20 -14.59 10.29
CA SER A 912 18.68 -13.23 10.11
C SER A 912 19.41 -12.45 9.03
N GLN A 913 20.69 -12.77 8.77
CA GLN A 913 21.50 -12.16 7.69
C GLN A 913 21.10 -12.63 6.28
N LYS A 914 20.30 -13.69 6.16
CA LYS A 914 19.92 -14.29 4.87
C LYS A 914 18.66 -13.64 4.31
N LEU A 915 18.84 -12.61 3.49
CA LEU A 915 17.74 -11.99 2.73
C LEU A 915 17.22 -12.96 1.66
N LYS A 916 15.96 -13.38 1.80
CA LYS A 916 15.27 -14.19 0.80
C LYS A 916 14.29 -13.31 0.05
N TYR A 917 14.20 -13.51 -1.27
CA TYR A 917 13.32 -12.71 -2.09
C TYR A 917 12.63 -13.47 -3.20
N HIS A 918 11.48 -12.93 -3.59
CA HIS A 918 10.76 -13.24 -4.81
C HIS A 918 11.12 -12.22 -5.89
N ILE A 919 11.22 -12.65 -7.15
CA ILE A 919 11.22 -11.76 -8.32
C ILE A 919 9.96 -12.02 -9.14
N GLN A 920 9.36 -10.96 -9.65
CA GLN A 920 8.39 -10.99 -10.73
C GLN A 920 8.92 -10.19 -11.92
N THR A 921 8.73 -10.69 -13.13
CA THR A 921 9.03 -9.95 -14.37
C THR A 921 8.20 -8.68 -14.47
N SER A 922 8.71 -7.60 -15.04
CA SER A 922 8.03 -6.31 -15.06
C SER A 922 6.81 -6.32 -15.97
N GLY A 923 5.63 -5.98 -15.44
CA GLY A 923 4.40 -5.82 -16.22
C GLY A 923 4.45 -4.58 -17.13
N ARG A 924 5.04 -3.50 -16.65
CA ARG A 924 5.25 -2.22 -17.38
C ARG A 924 6.11 -2.39 -18.62
N SER A 925 6.99 -3.39 -18.65
CA SER A 925 7.80 -3.73 -19.83
C SER A 925 6.99 -4.44 -20.93
N LEU A 926 5.76 -4.88 -20.63
CA LEU A 926 4.90 -5.62 -21.55
C LEU A 926 3.87 -4.67 -22.17
N HIS A 927 3.63 -4.84 -23.46
CA HIS A 927 2.91 -3.87 -24.27
C HIS A 927 1.69 -4.51 -24.93
N ALA A 928 0.62 -3.74 -25.11
CA ALA A 928 -0.62 -4.20 -25.76
C ALA A 928 -0.51 -4.27 -27.30
N GLN A 929 0.61 -3.78 -27.85
CA GLN A 929 0.97 -3.88 -29.26
C GLN A 929 2.03 -4.97 -29.43
N GLU A 930 1.92 -5.75 -30.51
CA GLU A 930 2.84 -6.86 -30.80
C GLU A 930 3.08 -7.75 -29.58
N ILE A 931 1.98 -8.22 -28.96
CA ILE A 931 1.99 -8.90 -27.66
C ILE A 931 2.89 -10.13 -27.64
N ASP A 932 3.14 -10.79 -28.77
CA ASP A 932 4.07 -11.92 -28.86
C ASP A 932 5.52 -11.55 -28.49
N PHE A 933 5.93 -10.28 -28.64
CA PHE A 933 7.25 -9.82 -28.24
C PHE A 933 7.44 -9.78 -26.72
N ASN A 934 6.34 -9.85 -25.96
CA ASN A 934 6.39 -9.85 -24.49
C ASN A 934 7.05 -11.13 -23.95
N ASP A 935 6.86 -12.29 -24.57
CA ASP A 935 7.55 -13.53 -24.16
C ASP A 935 9.08 -13.42 -24.23
N ILE A 936 9.60 -12.66 -25.21
CA ILE A 936 11.03 -12.42 -25.37
C ILE A 936 11.55 -11.60 -24.18
N ARG A 937 10.84 -10.53 -23.81
CA ARG A 937 11.19 -9.66 -22.68
C ARG A 937 11.15 -10.44 -21.36
N THR A 938 10.06 -11.17 -21.12
CA THR A 938 9.87 -12.01 -19.93
C THR A 938 10.96 -13.07 -19.82
N THR A 939 11.39 -13.67 -20.94
CA THR A 939 12.48 -14.66 -20.95
C THR A 939 13.81 -14.07 -20.47
N LEU A 940 14.17 -12.87 -20.95
CA LEU A 940 15.41 -12.19 -20.54
C LEU A 940 15.38 -11.80 -19.06
N GLN A 941 14.25 -11.27 -18.59
CA GLN A 941 14.05 -10.88 -17.19
C GLN A 941 14.14 -12.10 -16.24
N ALA A 942 13.52 -13.21 -16.63
CA ALA A 942 13.58 -14.49 -15.92
C ALA A 942 15.01 -15.04 -15.86
N LEU A 943 15.78 -14.88 -16.94
CA LEU A 943 17.19 -15.30 -16.99
C LEU A 943 18.04 -14.56 -15.96
N TYR A 944 17.92 -13.23 -15.87
CA TYR A 944 18.59 -12.44 -14.84
C TYR A 944 18.25 -12.93 -13.42
N ALA A 945 16.96 -13.17 -13.16
CA ALA A 945 16.49 -13.63 -11.86
C ALA A 945 17.07 -15.00 -11.47
N ILE A 946 17.16 -15.94 -12.42
CA ILE A 946 17.67 -17.30 -12.18
C ILE A 946 19.20 -17.31 -12.04
N TYR A 947 19.92 -16.52 -12.84
CA TYR A 947 21.36 -16.36 -12.75
C TYR A 947 21.79 -15.69 -11.44
N ASP A 948 21.01 -14.71 -10.97
CA ASP A 948 21.26 -14.05 -9.68
C ASP A 948 20.66 -14.80 -8.47
N ASN A 949 20.31 -16.08 -8.67
CA ASN A 949 19.95 -17.04 -7.63
C ASN A 949 18.73 -16.61 -6.77
N CYS A 950 17.65 -16.16 -7.41
CA CYS A 950 16.40 -15.83 -6.74
C CYS A 950 15.78 -17.04 -6.00
N ASN A 951 15.01 -16.79 -4.94
CA ASN A 951 14.39 -17.88 -4.15
C ASN A 951 12.99 -18.28 -4.63
N SER A 952 12.35 -17.41 -5.42
CA SER A 952 11.05 -17.66 -6.03
C SER A 952 10.89 -16.75 -7.25
N LEU A 953 10.30 -17.23 -8.34
CA LEU A 953 10.11 -16.46 -9.58
C LEU A 953 8.67 -16.57 -10.10
N HIS A 954 8.13 -15.41 -10.49
CA HIS A 954 6.92 -15.29 -11.29
C HIS A 954 7.28 -14.73 -12.66
N THR A 955 6.70 -15.32 -13.70
CA THR A 955 6.82 -14.90 -15.09
C THR A 955 5.45 -14.49 -15.58
N ASN A 956 5.31 -13.24 -16.02
CA ASN A 956 4.07 -12.72 -16.55
C ASN A 956 3.75 -13.37 -17.90
N ALA A 957 2.48 -13.34 -18.27
CA ALA A 957 2.03 -13.83 -19.56
C ALA A 957 2.25 -12.79 -20.67
N TYR A 958 2.24 -13.23 -21.93
CA TYR A 958 2.46 -12.34 -23.07
C TYR A 958 1.29 -11.35 -23.29
N ASP A 959 0.10 -11.67 -22.79
CA ASP A 959 -1.14 -10.89 -22.88
C ASP A 959 -1.42 -10.01 -21.63
N GLU A 960 -0.45 -9.91 -20.71
CA GLU A 960 -0.53 -9.16 -19.44
C GLU A 960 -1.07 -7.72 -19.60
N ALA A 961 -0.68 -7.04 -20.68
CA ALA A 961 -1.07 -5.65 -20.93
C ALA A 961 -2.55 -5.47 -21.27
N ILE A 962 -3.31 -6.56 -21.39
CA ILE A 962 -4.69 -6.55 -21.87
C ILE A 962 -5.64 -7.25 -20.88
N THR A 963 -5.33 -8.49 -20.47
CA THR A 963 -6.25 -9.33 -19.68
C THR A 963 -5.48 -10.20 -18.67
N THR A 964 -6.21 -10.70 -17.66
CA THR A 964 -5.70 -11.79 -16.81
C THR A 964 -5.39 -13.04 -17.66
N PRO A 965 -4.29 -13.76 -17.38
CA PRO A 965 -3.80 -14.86 -18.22
C PRO A 965 -4.79 -16.00 -18.47
N THR A 966 -4.98 -16.39 -19.74
CA THR A 966 -5.74 -17.59 -20.12
C THR A 966 -4.99 -18.88 -19.74
N GLU A 967 -5.63 -20.05 -19.86
CA GLU A 967 -4.91 -21.33 -19.65
C GLU A 967 -3.74 -21.51 -20.61
N GLU A 968 -3.83 -21.03 -21.84
CA GLU A 968 -2.75 -21.06 -22.84
C GLU A 968 -1.62 -20.11 -22.46
N SER A 969 -1.95 -18.86 -22.14
CA SER A 969 -1.00 -17.81 -21.78
C SER A 969 -0.19 -18.18 -20.53
N VAL A 970 -0.84 -18.75 -19.51
CA VAL A 970 -0.17 -19.25 -18.29
C VAL A 970 0.82 -20.37 -18.61
N ARG A 971 0.50 -21.27 -19.54
CA ARG A 971 1.41 -22.36 -19.93
C ARG A 971 2.67 -21.82 -20.61
N ARG A 972 2.54 -20.82 -21.48
CA ARG A 972 3.70 -20.14 -22.11
C ARG A 972 4.59 -19.50 -21.05
N ALA A 973 3.99 -18.74 -20.13
CA ALA A 973 4.72 -18.11 -19.03
C ALA A 973 5.46 -19.15 -18.17
N MET A 974 4.81 -20.26 -17.81
CA MET A 974 5.45 -21.36 -17.07
C MET A 974 6.60 -22.01 -17.85
N ALA A 975 6.42 -22.19 -19.16
CA ALA A 975 7.41 -22.82 -20.02
C ALA A 975 8.73 -22.05 -20.02
N ILE A 976 8.71 -20.71 -19.91
CA ILE A 976 9.93 -19.89 -19.79
C ILE A 976 10.80 -20.38 -18.62
N GLN A 977 10.22 -20.52 -17.42
CA GLN A 977 10.97 -20.99 -16.24
C GLN A 977 11.42 -22.44 -16.41
N LEU A 978 10.58 -23.30 -16.98
CA LEU A 978 10.91 -24.72 -17.19
C LEU A 978 12.07 -24.87 -18.18
N ILE A 979 12.05 -24.15 -19.30
CA ILE A 979 13.12 -24.18 -20.31
C ILE A 979 14.43 -23.69 -19.69
N ILE A 980 14.43 -22.57 -18.97
CA ILE A 980 15.66 -22.06 -18.33
C ILE A 980 16.21 -23.06 -17.30
N ASN A 981 15.36 -23.60 -16.42
CA ASN A 981 15.83 -24.50 -15.35
C ASN A 981 16.21 -25.90 -15.86
N ARG A 982 15.51 -26.42 -16.88
CA ARG A 982 15.63 -27.81 -17.33
C ARG A 982 16.52 -27.95 -18.56
N GLU A 983 16.40 -27.07 -19.55
CA GLU A 983 17.04 -27.21 -20.87
C GLU A 983 18.30 -26.34 -21.03
N LEU A 984 18.29 -25.09 -20.53
CA LEU A 984 19.40 -24.17 -20.72
C LEU A 984 20.67 -24.66 -19.97
N GLY A 985 21.70 -25.03 -20.74
CA GLY A 985 22.92 -25.64 -20.19
C GLY A 985 23.72 -24.75 -19.23
N THR A 986 23.76 -23.43 -19.47
CA THR A 986 24.46 -22.47 -18.61
C THR A 986 23.82 -22.32 -17.24
N ALA A 987 22.49 -22.53 -17.13
CA ALA A 987 21.77 -22.49 -15.85
C ALA A 987 22.05 -23.70 -14.94
N LYS A 988 22.79 -24.71 -15.43
CA LYS A 988 23.31 -25.82 -14.61
C LYS A 988 24.47 -25.39 -13.70
N ASN A 989 25.14 -24.28 -14.04
CA ASN A 989 25.99 -23.57 -13.09
C ASN A 989 25.12 -22.61 -12.27
N GLU A 990 25.34 -22.57 -10.96
CA GLU A 990 24.53 -21.86 -9.98
C GLU A 990 25.15 -20.53 -9.54
N ASN A 991 26.35 -20.19 -10.03
CA ASN A 991 27.00 -18.91 -9.80
C ASN A 991 27.59 -18.25 -11.08
N PRO A 992 26.88 -18.24 -12.22
CA PRO A 992 27.44 -17.82 -13.50
C PRO A 992 27.79 -16.33 -13.56
N ASN A 993 27.24 -15.55 -12.63
CA ASN A 993 27.47 -14.12 -12.52
C ASN A 993 28.82 -13.77 -11.85
N GLN A 994 29.42 -14.66 -11.05
CA GLN A 994 30.65 -14.34 -10.30
C GLN A 994 31.88 -14.33 -11.21
N GLY A 995 32.79 -13.37 -11.02
CA GLY A 995 33.99 -13.20 -11.84
C GLY A 995 33.78 -12.37 -13.10
N SER A 996 32.54 -11.97 -13.43
CA SER A 996 32.26 -11.07 -14.54
C SER A 996 32.56 -9.62 -14.13
N PHE A 997 33.50 -8.98 -14.82
CA PHE A 997 33.89 -7.59 -14.53
C PHE A 997 32.71 -6.62 -14.57
N LEU A 998 31.80 -6.79 -15.55
CA LEU A 998 30.60 -5.96 -15.65
C LEU A 998 29.70 -6.14 -14.42
N ILE A 999 29.51 -7.40 -13.97
CA ILE A 999 28.63 -7.68 -12.84
C ILE A 999 29.22 -7.18 -11.53
N GLU A 1000 30.52 -7.36 -11.31
CA GLU A 1000 31.20 -6.88 -10.11
C GLU A 1000 31.13 -5.34 -10.02
N GLU A 1001 31.51 -4.63 -11.11
CA GLU A 1001 31.44 -3.17 -11.18
C GLU A 1001 30.00 -2.67 -10.97
N LEU A 1002 29.03 -3.27 -11.66
CA LEU A 1002 27.63 -2.87 -11.54
C LEU A 1002 27.07 -3.14 -10.14
N THR A 1003 27.51 -4.23 -9.47
CA THR A 1003 27.14 -4.51 -8.09
C THR A 1003 27.62 -3.39 -7.16
N ASP A 1004 28.87 -2.95 -7.31
CA ASP A 1004 29.44 -1.88 -6.49
C ASP A 1004 28.78 -0.51 -6.77
N LEU A 1005 28.54 -0.18 -8.06
CA LEU A 1005 27.86 1.06 -8.45
C LEU A 1005 26.43 1.14 -7.90
N VAL A 1006 25.66 0.04 -8.00
CA VAL A 1006 24.29 -0.01 -7.50
C VAL A 1006 24.27 0.01 -5.97
N GLU A 1007 25.19 -0.68 -5.28
CA GLU A 1007 25.30 -0.60 -3.82
C GLU A 1007 25.57 0.85 -3.35
N GLN A 1008 26.51 1.56 -4.00
CA GLN A 1008 26.81 2.96 -3.70
C GLN A 1008 25.61 3.89 -3.95
N ALA A 1009 24.90 3.70 -5.06
CA ALA A 1009 23.72 4.50 -5.38
C ALA A 1009 22.59 4.31 -4.35
N VAL A 1010 22.39 3.08 -3.86
CA VAL A 1010 21.44 2.78 -2.79
C VAL A 1010 21.86 3.45 -1.47
N MET A 1011 23.14 3.41 -1.11
CA MET A 1011 23.64 4.08 0.10
C MET A 1011 23.47 5.61 0.03
N ALA A 1012 23.70 6.22 -1.13
CA ALA A 1012 23.44 7.63 -1.34
C ALA A 1012 21.96 7.98 -1.12
N GLU A 1013 21.05 7.10 -1.56
CA GLU A 1013 19.61 7.28 -1.34
C GLU A 1013 19.21 7.12 0.13
N PHE A 1014 19.83 6.19 0.87
CA PHE A 1014 19.63 6.04 2.32
C PHE A 1014 19.98 7.32 3.10
N ASN A 1015 21.04 8.02 2.71
CA ASN A 1015 21.39 9.30 3.30
C ASN A 1015 20.35 10.39 2.99
N ARG A 1016 19.85 10.47 1.74
CA ARG A 1016 18.77 11.40 1.37
C ARG A 1016 17.48 11.16 2.16
N LEU A 1017 17.14 9.89 2.42
CA LEU A 1017 16.00 9.53 3.28
C LEU A 1017 16.26 9.95 4.74
N THR A 1018 17.48 9.75 5.25
CA THR A 1018 17.86 10.14 6.62
C THR A 1018 17.74 11.64 6.85
N GLU A 1019 18.21 12.48 5.91
CA GLU A 1019 18.06 13.94 5.95
C GLU A 1019 16.59 14.38 6.07
N ARG A 1020 15.66 13.50 5.68
CA ARG A 1020 14.22 13.71 5.73
C ARG A 1020 13.54 13.03 6.91
N GLY A 1021 14.30 12.53 7.89
CA GLY A 1021 13.75 11.85 9.08
C GLY A 1021 13.43 10.37 8.84
N GLY A 1022 14.19 9.71 7.98
CA GLY A 1022 13.99 8.31 7.62
C GLY A 1022 12.81 8.11 6.67
N VAL A 1023 12.33 6.87 6.54
CA VAL A 1023 11.26 6.52 5.59
C VAL A 1023 9.96 7.26 5.91
N LEU A 1024 9.52 7.26 7.17
CA LEU A 1024 8.25 7.89 7.58
C LEU A 1024 8.29 9.42 7.40
N GLY A 1025 9.40 10.07 7.79
CA GLY A 1025 9.55 11.51 7.58
C GLY A 1025 9.66 11.90 6.10
N ALA A 1026 10.22 11.03 5.27
CA ALA A 1026 10.23 11.20 3.82
C ALA A 1026 8.83 11.03 3.20
N MET A 1027 8.02 10.08 3.69
CA MET A 1027 6.64 9.86 3.26
C MET A 1027 5.74 11.06 3.58
N GLU A 1028 5.88 11.64 4.77
CA GLU A 1028 5.13 12.86 5.13
C GLU A 1028 5.43 14.03 4.17
N ARG A 1029 6.67 14.10 3.67
CA ARG A 1029 7.11 15.10 2.67
C ARG A 1029 6.88 14.65 1.22
N MET A 1030 6.20 13.51 1.00
CA MET A 1030 5.94 12.95 -0.32
C MET A 1030 7.18 12.66 -1.16
N TYR A 1031 8.34 12.46 -0.52
CA TYR A 1031 9.60 12.35 -1.25
C TYR A 1031 9.62 11.13 -2.18
N GLN A 1032 9.30 9.95 -1.65
CA GLN A 1032 9.28 8.71 -2.44
C GLN A 1032 8.30 8.83 -3.59
N ARG A 1033 7.06 9.25 -3.30
CA ARG A 1033 5.99 9.37 -4.28
C ARG A 1033 6.34 10.35 -5.40
N ASN A 1034 6.86 11.52 -5.06
CA ASN A 1034 7.28 12.51 -6.06
C ASN A 1034 8.42 11.98 -6.93
N LYS A 1035 9.42 11.34 -6.33
CA LYS A 1035 10.55 10.77 -7.08
C LYS A 1035 10.10 9.68 -8.04
N ILE A 1036 9.20 8.78 -7.63
CA ILE A 1036 8.61 7.75 -8.48
C ILE A 1036 7.85 8.39 -9.66
N GLN A 1037 7.05 9.44 -9.39
CA GLN A 1037 6.32 10.17 -10.43
C GLN A 1037 7.24 10.89 -11.43
N GLU A 1038 8.32 11.50 -10.94
CA GLU A 1038 9.33 12.17 -11.77
C GLU A 1038 10.03 11.17 -12.70
N GLU A 1039 10.47 10.03 -12.16
CA GLU A 1039 11.09 8.95 -12.94
C GLU A 1039 10.09 8.34 -13.95
N SER A 1040 8.83 8.18 -13.55
CA SER A 1040 7.77 7.71 -14.45
C SER A 1040 7.56 8.68 -15.62
N LEU A 1041 7.44 9.98 -15.33
CA LEU A 1041 7.22 11.00 -16.35
C LEU A 1041 8.42 11.06 -17.31
N TYR A 1042 9.63 10.94 -16.79
CA TYR A 1042 10.85 10.87 -17.59
C TYR A 1042 10.79 9.69 -18.57
N TYR A 1043 10.50 8.48 -18.08
CA TYR A 1043 10.36 7.29 -18.94
C TYR A 1043 9.26 7.46 -20.01
N GLU A 1044 8.05 7.89 -19.63
CA GLU A 1044 6.96 8.05 -20.61
C GLU A 1044 7.28 9.13 -21.65
N THR A 1045 7.97 10.21 -21.26
CA THR A 1045 8.43 11.25 -22.19
C THR A 1045 9.37 10.67 -23.25
N LEU A 1046 10.38 9.89 -22.83
CA LEU A 1046 11.33 9.27 -23.75
C LEU A 1046 10.70 8.18 -24.63
N LYS A 1047 9.72 7.45 -24.09
CA LYS A 1047 8.96 6.45 -24.84
C LYS A 1047 8.09 7.11 -25.91
N HIS A 1048 7.41 8.21 -25.58
CA HIS A 1048 6.52 8.91 -26.50
C HIS A 1048 7.26 9.69 -27.59
N ASN A 1049 8.38 10.34 -27.27
CA ASN A 1049 9.18 11.07 -28.25
C ASN A 1049 10.06 10.15 -29.13
N GLY A 1050 10.25 8.88 -28.73
CA GLY A 1050 11.02 7.88 -29.45
C GLY A 1050 12.52 7.85 -29.12
N GLU A 1051 13.00 8.66 -28.18
CA GLU A 1051 14.40 8.66 -27.73
C GLU A 1051 14.76 7.38 -26.97
N TYR A 1052 13.79 6.77 -26.28
CA TYR A 1052 13.95 5.43 -25.70
C TYR A 1052 13.27 4.37 -26.59
N PRO A 1053 14.04 3.53 -27.29
CA PRO A 1053 13.49 2.64 -28.31
C PRO A 1053 12.71 1.47 -27.69
N ILE A 1054 11.44 1.35 -28.07
CA ILE A 1054 10.57 0.22 -27.73
C ILE A 1054 10.09 -0.46 -29.01
N VAL A 1055 10.66 -1.64 -29.27
CA VAL A 1055 10.36 -2.48 -30.44
C VAL A 1055 8.87 -2.87 -30.47
N GLY A 1056 8.19 -2.60 -31.59
CA GLY A 1056 6.75 -2.84 -31.80
C GLY A 1056 5.84 -1.69 -31.35
N VAL A 1057 6.39 -0.66 -30.70
CA VAL A 1057 5.61 0.45 -30.11
C VAL A 1057 5.95 1.79 -30.74
N ASN A 1058 7.20 2.24 -30.64
CA ASN A 1058 7.68 3.50 -31.23
C ASN A 1058 8.74 3.28 -32.32
N THR A 1059 9.29 2.06 -32.43
CA THR A 1059 10.24 1.65 -33.48
C THR A 1059 9.95 0.22 -33.93
N PHE A 1060 10.41 -0.16 -35.12
CA PHE A 1060 10.14 -1.47 -35.74
C PHE A 1060 8.63 -1.79 -35.79
N LEU A 1061 7.84 -0.90 -36.39
CA LEU A 1061 6.39 -1.03 -36.46
C LEU A 1061 5.97 -1.98 -37.59
N SER A 1062 4.82 -2.63 -37.44
CA SER A 1062 4.23 -3.44 -38.51
C SER A 1062 3.84 -2.59 -39.73
N LYS A 1063 3.56 -3.25 -40.87
CA LYS A 1063 2.98 -2.57 -42.06
C LYS A 1063 1.64 -1.88 -41.78
N LYS A 1064 0.93 -2.28 -40.72
CA LYS A 1064 -0.33 -1.69 -40.27
C LYS A 1064 -0.12 -0.63 -39.17
N GLY A 1065 1.12 -0.23 -38.90
CA GLY A 1065 1.49 0.61 -37.75
C GLY A 1065 1.61 -0.22 -36.47
N SER A 1066 1.10 0.31 -35.35
CA SER A 1066 1.18 -0.32 -34.03
C SER A 1066 -0.21 -0.33 -33.37
N PRO A 1067 -1.22 -1.01 -33.96
CA PRO A 1067 -2.55 -1.08 -33.37
C PRO A 1067 -2.54 -1.92 -32.10
N THR A 1068 -3.43 -1.58 -31.16
CA THR A 1068 -3.70 -2.41 -29.98
C THR A 1068 -4.32 -3.74 -30.44
N ILE A 1069 -3.78 -4.86 -29.96
CA ILE A 1069 -4.34 -6.19 -30.27
C ILE A 1069 -5.57 -6.42 -29.40
N LEU A 1070 -6.67 -6.87 -30.02
CA LEU A 1070 -7.84 -7.34 -29.31
C LEU A 1070 -7.69 -8.84 -29.03
N PRO A 1071 -7.77 -9.29 -27.77
CA PRO A 1071 -7.63 -10.69 -27.45
C PRO A 1071 -8.86 -11.46 -27.91
N SER A 1072 -8.70 -12.74 -28.27
CA SER A 1072 -9.83 -13.61 -28.65
C SER A 1072 -10.72 -13.96 -27.45
N GLU A 1073 -10.17 -13.93 -26.25
CA GLU A 1073 -10.85 -14.23 -24.98
C GLU A 1073 -10.43 -13.21 -23.92
N VAL A 1074 -11.39 -12.72 -23.13
CA VAL A 1074 -11.13 -11.86 -21.98
C VAL A 1074 -11.70 -12.55 -20.75
N VAL A 1075 -10.85 -12.74 -19.74
CA VAL A 1075 -11.24 -13.40 -18.50
C VAL A 1075 -11.97 -12.40 -17.62
N ARG A 1076 -13.27 -12.59 -17.41
CA ARG A 1076 -14.10 -11.84 -16.46
C ARG A 1076 -14.99 -12.79 -15.65
N SER A 1077 -15.41 -12.31 -14.50
CA SER A 1077 -16.44 -12.96 -13.69
C SER A 1077 -17.80 -12.90 -14.38
N THR A 1078 -18.55 -13.99 -14.29
CA THR A 1078 -19.91 -14.11 -14.80
C THR A 1078 -20.93 -13.55 -13.80
N THR A 1079 -22.11 -13.14 -14.28
CA THR A 1079 -23.24 -12.76 -13.42
C THR A 1079 -23.58 -13.84 -12.39
N GLN A 1080 -23.51 -15.12 -12.78
CA GLN A 1080 -23.79 -16.24 -11.89
C GLN A 1080 -22.78 -16.32 -10.73
N GLU A 1081 -21.49 -16.14 -10.99
CA GLU A 1081 -20.45 -16.12 -9.96
C GLU A 1081 -20.64 -14.95 -8.98
N LYS A 1082 -20.97 -13.76 -9.50
CA LYS A 1082 -21.21 -12.57 -8.67
C LYS A 1082 -22.41 -12.74 -7.74
N GLU A 1083 -23.56 -13.16 -8.28
CA GLU A 1083 -24.77 -13.42 -7.49
C GLU A 1083 -24.56 -14.55 -6.47
N PHE A 1084 -23.77 -15.57 -6.83
CA PHE A 1084 -23.43 -16.65 -5.90
C PHE A 1084 -22.60 -16.16 -4.71
N GLN A 1085 -21.60 -15.29 -4.94
CA GLN A 1085 -20.81 -14.70 -3.86
C GLN A 1085 -21.66 -13.83 -2.93
N ILE A 1086 -22.53 -12.99 -3.48
CA ILE A 1086 -23.43 -12.14 -2.67
C ILE A 1086 -24.40 -13.01 -1.86
N THR A 1087 -25.01 -14.02 -2.49
CA THR A 1087 -25.94 -14.93 -1.80
C THR A 1087 -25.25 -15.71 -0.67
N THR A 1088 -24.01 -16.17 -0.90
CA THR A 1088 -23.21 -16.90 0.11
C THR A 1088 -22.83 -15.99 1.28
N LEU A 1089 -22.46 -14.74 1.01
CA LEU A 1089 -22.20 -13.73 2.03
C LEU A 1089 -23.45 -13.46 2.89
N GLU A 1090 -24.61 -13.26 2.29
CA GLU A 1090 -25.84 -13.01 3.03
C GLU A 1090 -26.26 -14.22 3.88
N ALA A 1091 -26.04 -15.44 3.37
CA ALA A 1091 -26.22 -16.66 4.16
C ALA A 1091 -25.23 -16.72 5.35
N PHE A 1092 -23.97 -16.31 5.16
CA PHE A 1092 -22.98 -16.20 6.23
C PHE A 1092 -23.42 -15.21 7.31
N LYS A 1093 -23.81 -13.99 6.92
CA LYS A 1093 -24.27 -12.93 7.83
C LYS A 1093 -25.51 -13.38 8.61
N LYS A 1094 -26.47 -14.02 7.93
CA LYS A 1094 -27.69 -14.53 8.55
C LYS A 1094 -27.40 -15.61 9.60
N ARG A 1095 -26.51 -16.56 9.30
CA ARG A 1095 -26.11 -17.61 10.24
C ARG A 1095 -25.48 -17.05 11.52
N HIS A 1096 -24.73 -15.95 11.41
CA HIS A 1096 -23.97 -15.38 12.52
C HIS A 1096 -24.57 -14.11 13.13
N ALA A 1097 -25.79 -13.72 12.74
CA ALA A 1097 -26.47 -12.50 13.19
C ALA A 1097 -26.58 -12.39 14.72
N GLY A 1098 -26.65 -13.51 15.44
CA GLY A 1098 -26.73 -13.54 16.90
C GLY A 1098 -25.40 -13.26 17.63
N GLN A 1099 -24.25 -13.26 16.93
CA GLN A 1099 -22.93 -13.13 17.55
C GLN A 1099 -22.08 -12.01 16.93
N SER A 1100 -22.29 -11.70 15.65
CA SER A 1100 -21.45 -10.74 14.90
C SER A 1100 -21.36 -9.37 15.57
N ALA A 1101 -22.48 -8.78 16.00
CA ALA A 1101 -22.48 -7.46 16.65
C ALA A 1101 -21.61 -7.42 17.92
N ALA A 1102 -21.69 -8.45 18.77
CA ALA A 1102 -20.90 -8.53 19.99
C ALA A 1102 -19.39 -8.66 19.70
N MET A 1103 -19.03 -9.44 18.67
CA MET A 1103 -17.64 -9.61 18.25
C MET A 1103 -17.06 -8.32 17.66
N LEU A 1104 -17.81 -7.59 16.84
CA LEU A 1104 -17.37 -6.30 16.30
C LEU A 1104 -17.15 -5.25 17.40
N VAL A 1105 -18.06 -5.18 18.39
CA VAL A 1105 -17.89 -4.29 19.55
C VAL A 1105 -16.65 -4.66 20.36
N LYS A 1106 -16.40 -5.96 20.56
CA LYS A 1106 -15.19 -6.43 21.25
C LYS A 1106 -13.92 -6.05 20.49
N LEU A 1107 -13.91 -6.23 19.16
CA LEU A 1107 -12.79 -5.81 18.31
C LEU A 1107 -12.53 -4.30 18.41
N GLN A 1108 -13.57 -3.48 18.38
CA GLN A 1108 -13.47 -2.03 18.57
C GLN A 1108 -12.91 -1.67 19.95
N GLN A 1109 -13.35 -2.33 21.02
CA GLN A 1109 -12.82 -2.13 22.37
C GLN A 1109 -11.34 -2.50 22.46
N VAL A 1110 -10.91 -3.60 21.83
CA VAL A 1110 -9.49 -3.99 21.74
C VAL A 1110 -8.69 -2.93 21.00
N ALA A 1111 -9.22 -2.36 19.90
CA ALA A 1111 -8.58 -1.28 19.15
C ALA A 1111 -8.39 -0.01 20.02
N VAL A 1112 -9.46 0.44 20.69
CA VAL A 1112 -9.45 1.64 21.54
C VAL A 1112 -8.54 1.46 22.76
N ASN A 1113 -8.51 0.26 23.35
CA ASN A 1113 -7.68 -0.06 24.52
C ASN A 1113 -6.24 -0.46 24.17
N ASN A 1114 -5.84 -0.33 22.90
CA ASN A 1114 -4.50 -0.67 22.41
C ASN A 1114 -4.06 -2.13 22.69
N GLY A 1115 -4.99 -3.09 22.65
CA GLY A 1115 -4.69 -4.52 22.74
C GLY A 1115 -4.13 -5.11 21.44
N ASN A 1116 -3.81 -6.42 21.44
CA ASN A 1116 -3.40 -7.13 20.22
C ASN A 1116 -4.63 -7.40 19.34
N LEU A 1117 -4.71 -6.71 18.21
CA LEU A 1117 -5.86 -6.82 17.30
C LEU A 1117 -5.89 -8.14 16.55
N PHE A 1118 -4.74 -8.70 16.19
CA PHE A 1118 -4.68 -9.95 15.41
C PHE A 1118 -5.16 -11.15 16.23
N GLU A 1119 -4.87 -11.18 17.53
CA GLU A 1119 -5.41 -12.19 18.44
C GLU A 1119 -6.95 -12.17 18.48
N GLU A 1120 -7.56 -10.99 18.57
CA GLU A 1120 -9.03 -10.87 18.53
C GLU A 1120 -9.60 -11.16 17.12
N LEU A 1121 -8.85 -10.84 16.06
CA LEU A 1121 -9.24 -11.18 14.69
C LEU A 1121 -9.34 -12.69 14.50
N MET A 1122 -8.46 -13.49 15.11
CA MET A 1122 -8.51 -14.96 15.02
C MET A 1122 -9.86 -15.54 15.52
N GLU A 1123 -10.56 -14.85 16.42
CA GLU A 1123 -11.90 -15.22 16.87
C GLU A 1123 -13.02 -14.49 16.09
N THR A 1124 -12.85 -13.19 15.82
CA THR A 1124 -13.86 -12.36 15.15
C THR A 1124 -14.22 -12.87 13.75
N VAL A 1125 -13.22 -13.33 12.99
CA VAL A 1125 -13.39 -13.81 11.60
C VAL A 1125 -14.27 -15.04 11.45
N LYS A 1126 -14.50 -15.78 12.54
CA LYS A 1126 -15.39 -16.95 12.55
C LYS A 1126 -16.86 -16.55 12.37
N TYR A 1127 -17.20 -15.29 12.70
CA TYR A 1127 -18.58 -14.81 12.80
C TYR A 1127 -18.86 -13.54 11.99
N CYS A 1128 -17.83 -12.82 11.54
CA CYS A 1128 -17.97 -11.56 10.81
C CYS A 1128 -17.33 -11.65 9.43
N SER A 1129 -17.96 -11.02 8.43
CA SER A 1129 -17.39 -10.87 7.09
C SER A 1129 -16.26 -9.84 7.07
N LEU A 1130 -15.52 -9.82 5.97
CA LEU A 1130 -14.44 -8.88 5.71
C LEU A 1130 -14.92 -7.42 5.82
N GLY A 1131 -15.99 -7.06 5.11
CA GLY A 1131 -16.57 -5.73 5.14
C GLY A 1131 -17.10 -5.32 6.52
N GLN A 1132 -17.68 -6.25 7.28
CA GLN A 1132 -18.12 -5.97 8.66
C GLN A 1132 -16.95 -5.59 9.57
N ILE A 1133 -15.84 -6.33 9.47
CA ILE A 1133 -14.62 -6.08 10.25
C ILE A 1133 -13.98 -4.74 9.86
N THR A 1134 -13.81 -4.49 8.57
CA THR A 1134 -13.19 -3.25 8.05
C THR A 1134 -13.97 -2.02 8.50
N ASN A 1135 -15.29 -2.01 8.32
CA ASN A 1135 -16.14 -0.88 8.71
C ASN A 1135 -16.17 -0.66 10.23
N ALA A 1136 -16.13 -1.73 11.03
CA ALA A 1136 -16.01 -1.61 12.48
C ALA A 1136 -14.70 -0.90 12.88
N LEU A 1137 -13.58 -1.20 12.21
CA LEU A 1137 -12.30 -0.52 12.46
C LEU A 1137 -12.25 0.91 11.90
N TYR A 1138 -12.95 1.21 10.80
CA TYR A 1138 -13.10 2.59 10.31
C TYR A 1138 -13.84 3.49 11.30
N SER A 1139 -14.91 2.97 11.91
CA SER A 1139 -15.75 3.76 12.84
C SER A 1139 -15.00 4.28 14.06
N VAL A 1140 -13.95 3.58 14.49
CA VAL A 1140 -13.09 3.99 15.61
C VAL A 1140 -11.93 4.90 15.18
N GLY A 1141 -11.84 5.26 13.89
CA GLY A 1141 -10.85 6.20 13.33
C GLY A 1141 -9.78 5.55 12.46
N GLY A 1142 -9.91 4.26 12.12
CA GLY A 1142 -8.84 3.50 11.47
C GLY A 1142 -8.60 3.89 10.02
N GLN A 1143 -9.55 4.56 9.36
CA GLN A 1143 -9.57 4.77 7.91
C GLN A 1143 -8.39 5.60 7.40
N TYR A 1144 -7.79 5.17 6.27
CA TYR A 1144 -6.69 5.88 5.61
C TYR A 1144 -7.10 7.30 5.19
N ARG A 1145 -6.32 8.29 5.61
CA ARG A 1145 -6.43 9.67 5.10
C ARG A 1145 -5.49 9.82 3.91
N ARG A 1146 -6.05 10.13 2.75
CA ARG A 1146 -5.28 10.31 1.52
C ARG A 1146 -4.39 11.53 1.67
N ASN A 1147 -3.11 11.33 1.36
CA ASN A 1147 -2.15 12.41 1.29
C ASN A 1147 -1.98 12.84 -0.18
N MET A 1148 -1.68 14.12 -0.43
CA MET A 1148 -1.49 14.68 -1.78
C MET A 1148 -0.14 15.35 -1.93
#